data_AF-A0A261BTX5-F1
#
_entry.id   AF-A0A261BTX5-F1
#
_cell.length_a   1.000
_cell.length_b   1.000
_cell.length_c   1.000
_cell.angle_alpha   90.00
_cell.angle_beta   90.00
_cell.angle_gamma   90.00
#
_symmetry.space_group_name_H-M   'P 1'
#
loop_
_entity.id
_entity.type
_entity.pdbx_description
1 polymer ?
#
loop_
_entity_poly.entity_id
_entity_poly.type
_entity_poly.pdbx_seq_one_letter_code
_entity_poly.pdbx_strand_id
1 'polypeptide(L)'
;MHKILWNKKSKPIFFRILVYDQKSIDNCLTKPLTELVNGTWRILEKGMGMNCSARCLSTSTWLPPGPVHCEFVEAVCWKDGTEIYRFSHSQIIKPIESPKFQENPPNVFVFLVNSLSTGAAKRSLPKTLSTLSFRLEPIEFPFVNKIGGDVLANKMVLWLGKSDVSIFEEFKDHESPKFAWLSLPGSDESILKLIKNNLETLQNSFVIFMGAQGIQGLTSDSEIGSVEARNPYLSISIPKSFRRKNPAMLEIMRQNSRKLQTNFDTRATILDILKYHPAASFTNRTLLEISGEKGHSYLRRQPSLPRTCGRLPIPLEYCICQVEKVTVDSENLRNRFGTLLVDHMNDLLDRSNLTAICERFEFRETLSLLHHGHINPSDTNHTYDLSILTEFTEFKTILTYNKNVDQILFGKIQNREAGDCASHHHLYMSSTNVFVRFLIFGIILQAVLLVLIYKNSKRYSLSNNQTQCDDLLYELDPEVPVLLIDLNFLENLKSEDCRWDTTKRVKIGLHVKNMDGSNIDKTRFDVVFYDSPDNKDFLEFHEDGKRIIPKRFETRRIGNFEVPTNIQRFIEFYKRSKFVECLGLEMDRDASEMYPYLNGGTLLGWYRECTVIPHTLDLDFSVFKENYNPEYAEKVLRRNESAFDMRRMLGKLEDSHEITVVSKEEGRPAIDLFVMYDYIEDGKVVYRYIPGLDSDGTKYRYTHLLLDPSCAAEMHGHLFWILCNPIEQLKHEYGPLWYRDHPTSYFAWNHSGKNIVVAGKFTEEEMEKYYRHF
;
A
#
# COMPACT_ATOMS: atom_id res chain seq x y z
N MET A 1 16.98 -3.40 37.60
CA MET A 1 15.93 -2.88 38.51
C MET A 1 16.17 -1.38 38.66
N HIS A 2 15.41 -0.53 37.96
CA HIS A 2 15.18 0.86 38.36
C HIS A 2 13.77 1.29 37.97
N LYS A 3 13.08 1.87 38.95
CA LYS A 3 11.74 2.44 38.93
C LYS A 3 11.79 3.80 38.23
N ILE A 4 10.89 4.03 37.29
CA ILE A 4 10.31 5.37 37.13
C ILE A 4 8.97 5.35 37.88
N LEU A 5 9.00 5.95 39.06
CA LEU A 5 7.83 6.18 39.90
C LEU A 5 7.01 7.34 39.32
N TRP A 6 5.73 7.08 39.04
CA TRP A 6 4.68 8.08 39.26
C TRP A 6 3.87 7.61 40.47
N ASN A 7 3.77 8.44 41.51
CA ASN A 7 2.98 8.19 42.73
C ASN A 7 2.26 9.51 43.06
N LYS A 8 1.02 9.63 43.52
CA LYS A 8 0.12 8.72 44.26
C LYS A 8 -1.33 8.91 43.79
N LYS A 9 -1.82 8.04 42.89
CA LYS A 9 -3.26 7.64 42.67
C LYS A 9 -3.51 6.98 41.31
N SER A 10 -2.51 6.95 40.43
CA SER A 10 -2.59 6.33 39.10
C SER A 10 -1.50 5.25 38.99
N LYS A 11 -1.90 3.97 38.90
CA LYS A 11 -0.97 2.83 38.74
C LYS A 11 -1.03 2.27 37.30
N PRO A 12 0.08 1.72 36.79
CA PRO A 12 0.48 1.75 35.38
C PRO A 12 -0.04 0.58 34.54
N ILE A 13 -0.05 0.78 33.22
CA ILE A 13 -0.43 -0.18 32.19
C ILE A 13 0.85 -0.66 31.50
N PHE A 14 0.98 -1.97 31.32
CA PHE A 14 2.17 -2.63 30.78
C PHE A 14 2.37 -2.25 29.30
N PHE A 15 3.37 -1.42 29.02
CA PHE A 15 3.89 -1.22 27.66
C PHE A 15 4.98 -2.26 27.40
N ARG A 16 4.72 -3.24 26.54
CA ARG A 16 5.74 -4.13 25.98
C ARG A 16 6.12 -3.61 24.60
N ILE A 17 7.26 -2.92 24.53
CA ILE A 17 7.85 -2.41 23.30
C ILE A 17 8.65 -3.56 22.67
N LEU A 18 8.19 -4.08 21.54
CA LEU A 18 8.93 -5.05 20.73
C LEU A 18 10.03 -4.28 19.97
N VAL A 19 11.30 -4.44 20.36
CA VAL A 19 12.46 -3.92 19.61
C VAL A 19 13.21 -5.11 19.05
N TYR A 20 13.43 -5.13 17.73
CA TYR A 20 14.15 -6.19 17.04
C TYR A 20 15.58 -5.72 16.74
N ASP A 21 16.57 -6.49 17.21
CA ASP A 21 18.00 -6.29 16.93
C ASP A 21 18.52 -7.51 16.17
N GLN A 22 19.04 -7.27 14.96
CA GLN A 22 19.73 -8.30 14.20
C GLN A 22 21.02 -7.70 13.63
N LYS A 23 22.06 -7.62 14.46
CA LYS A 23 23.44 -7.52 13.98
C LYS A 23 23.89 -8.85 13.36
N SER A 24 24.49 -8.75 12.16
CA SER A 24 25.19 -9.78 11.37
C SER A 24 24.29 -10.77 10.60
N ILE A 25 24.16 -10.53 9.29
CA ILE A 25 23.59 -11.46 8.30
C ILE A 25 24.70 -11.77 7.30
N ASP A 26 25.56 -12.74 7.62
CA ASP A 26 26.51 -13.27 6.63
C ASP A 26 26.47 -14.80 6.49
N ASN A 27 25.65 -15.53 7.25
CA ASN A 27 25.46 -16.98 7.04
C ASN A 27 24.17 -17.47 7.71
N CYS A 28 23.02 -17.43 7.03
CA CYS A 28 21.79 -18.05 7.55
C CYS A 28 21.52 -19.41 6.91
N LEU A 29 21.55 -20.45 7.75
CA LEU A 29 20.86 -21.72 7.50
C LEU A 29 19.36 -21.46 7.31
N THR A 30 18.73 -22.11 6.33
CA THR A 30 17.32 -21.91 5.93
C THR A 30 16.29 -22.45 6.93
N LYS A 31 16.72 -23.10 8.01
CA LYS A 31 15.85 -23.58 9.11
C LYS A 31 16.50 -23.26 10.47
N PRO A 32 15.73 -22.75 11.46
CA PRO A 32 16.26 -22.46 12.79
C PRO A 32 16.61 -23.76 13.53
N LEU A 33 17.81 -23.83 14.12
CA LEU A 33 18.29 -24.97 14.92
C LEU A 33 17.65 -25.05 16.31
N THR A 34 16.94 -24.01 16.73
CA THR A 34 16.27 -23.91 18.03
C THR A 34 14.84 -23.39 17.86
N GLU A 35 13.97 -23.65 18.83
CA GLU A 35 12.59 -23.15 18.84
C GLU A 35 12.14 -22.77 20.25
N LEU A 36 11.19 -21.83 20.33
CA LEU A 36 10.46 -21.45 21.55
C LEU A 36 8.97 -21.65 21.33
N VAL A 37 8.35 -22.52 22.13
CA VAL A 37 6.92 -22.81 22.06
C VAL A 37 6.37 -22.89 23.47
N ASN A 38 5.31 -22.13 23.76
CA ASN A 38 4.60 -22.13 25.05
C ASN A 38 5.52 -22.05 26.28
N GLY A 39 6.44 -21.09 26.30
CA GLY A 39 7.34 -20.89 27.43
C GLY A 39 8.47 -21.90 27.51
N THR A 40 8.66 -22.79 26.52
CA THR A 40 9.73 -23.80 26.55
C THR A 40 10.59 -23.66 25.31
N TRP A 41 11.89 -23.44 25.51
CA TRP A 41 12.86 -23.39 24.42
C TRP A 41 13.61 -24.72 24.28
N ARG A 42 13.86 -25.16 23.04
CA ARG A 42 14.51 -26.44 22.75
C ARG A 42 15.35 -26.40 21.48
N ILE A 43 16.25 -27.38 21.35
CA ILE A 43 17.14 -27.58 20.21
C ILE A 43 16.46 -28.58 19.26
N LEU A 44 16.30 -28.20 17.99
CA LEU A 44 15.61 -28.97 16.96
C LEU A 44 16.51 -30.04 16.33
N GLU A 45 17.78 -29.71 16.07
CA GLU A 45 18.76 -30.66 15.51
C GLU A 45 19.78 -31.08 16.56
N LYS A 46 19.53 -32.19 17.25
CA LYS A 46 20.44 -32.71 18.30
C LYS A 46 21.71 -33.40 17.76
N GLY A 47 21.94 -33.43 16.45
CA GLY A 47 22.90 -34.33 15.80
C GLY A 47 24.31 -33.78 15.46
N MET A 48 24.64 -32.51 15.71
CA MET A 48 25.91 -31.92 15.20
C MET A 48 27.04 -31.71 16.24
N GLY A 49 26.92 -32.24 17.46
CA GLY A 49 27.94 -32.02 18.51
C GLY A 49 28.02 -30.56 18.98
N MET A 50 26.93 -29.81 18.82
CA MET A 50 26.82 -28.40 19.18
C MET A 50 26.22 -28.23 20.58
N ASN A 51 26.81 -27.33 21.37
CA ASN A 51 26.28 -26.94 22.67
C ASN A 51 25.49 -25.64 22.49
N CYS A 52 24.22 -25.62 22.90
CA CYS A 52 23.38 -24.42 22.80
C CYS A 52 22.96 -23.93 24.18
N SER A 53 22.86 -22.63 24.35
CA SER A 53 22.28 -22.00 25.53
C SER A 53 21.40 -20.84 25.12
N ALA A 54 20.42 -20.49 25.95
CA ALA A 54 19.57 -19.34 25.69
C ALA A 54 19.47 -18.44 26.91
N ARG A 55 19.25 -17.14 26.72
CA ARG A 55 19.03 -16.18 27.80
C ARG A 55 17.84 -15.30 27.52
N CYS A 56 17.21 -14.80 28.58
CA CYS A 56 16.25 -13.71 28.44
C CYS A 56 17.02 -12.42 28.15
N LEU A 57 16.59 -11.61 27.17
CA LEU A 57 17.30 -10.36 26.83
C LEU A 57 17.39 -9.36 28.01
N SER A 58 16.49 -9.47 28.99
CA SER A 58 16.51 -8.67 30.22
C SER A 58 17.46 -9.20 31.30
N THR A 59 18.13 -10.33 31.09
CA THR A 59 18.98 -11.01 32.07
C THR A 59 20.32 -11.42 31.45
N SER A 60 21.40 -11.39 32.22
CA SER A 60 22.72 -11.84 31.75
C SER A 60 22.93 -13.36 31.83
N THR A 61 21.98 -14.11 32.40
CA THR A 61 22.14 -15.53 32.73
C THR A 61 21.75 -16.44 31.55
N TRP A 62 22.68 -17.30 31.12
CA TRP A 62 22.43 -18.34 30.13
C TRP A 62 21.79 -19.57 30.79
N LEU A 63 20.76 -20.10 30.14
CA LEU A 63 19.91 -21.20 30.58
C LEU A 63 20.05 -22.37 29.61
N PRO A 64 19.98 -23.63 30.08
CA PRO A 64 19.89 -24.81 29.23
C PRO A 64 18.48 -24.95 28.63
N PRO A 65 18.30 -25.83 27.62
CA PRO A 65 16.99 -26.13 27.03
C PRO A 65 15.95 -26.47 28.10
N GLY A 66 14.79 -25.80 28.06
CA GLY A 66 13.80 -25.91 29.12
C GLY A 66 12.83 -24.72 29.21
N PRO A 67 12.07 -24.63 30.31
CA PRO A 67 11.11 -23.57 30.52
C PRO A 67 11.79 -22.21 30.75
N VAL A 68 11.19 -21.16 30.18
CA VAL A 68 11.63 -19.76 30.21
C VAL A 68 10.42 -18.85 30.43
N HIS A 69 10.52 -17.98 31.43
CA HIS A 69 9.46 -17.05 31.84
C HIS A 69 9.73 -15.61 31.38
N CYS A 70 10.14 -15.45 30.12
CA CYS A 70 10.39 -14.16 29.50
C CYS A 70 9.92 -14.15 28.05
N GLU A 71 9.61 -12.98 27.52
CA GLU A 71 9.07 -12.88 26.15
C GLU A 71 10.11 -13.00 25.08
N PHE A 72 11.35 -12.61 25.35
CA PHE A 72 12.41 -12.59 24.35
C PHE A 72 13.55 -13.45 24.83
N VAL A 73 13.89 -14.44 24.02
CA VAL A 73 14.87 -15.47 24.34
C VAL A 73 15.91 -15.49 23.22
N GLU A 74 17.12 -15.06 23.52
CA GLU A 74 18.25 -15.19 22.60
C GLU A 74 18.89 -16.56 22.78
N ALA A 75 18.90 -17.40 21.76
CA ALA A 75 19.55 -18.71 21.73
C ALA A 75 20.83 -18.65 20.89
N VAL A 76 21.92 -19.20 21.42
CA VAL A 76 23.22 -19.28 20.75
C VAL A 76 23.72 -20.72 20.81
N CYS A 77 24.31 -21.21 19.72
CA CYS A 77 24.97 -22.52 19.67
C CYS A 77 26.43 -22.38 19.27
N TRP A 78 27.27 -23.16 19.94
CA TRP A 78 28.70 -23.26 19.72
C TRP A 78 29.08 -24.67 19.27
N LYS A 79 30.09 -24.74 18.39
CA LYS A 79 30.78 -25.98 18.01
C LYS A 79 32.27 -25.72 18.09
N ASP A 80 33.00 -26.56 18.83
CA ASP A 80 34.45 -26.44 19.04
C ASP A 80 34.90 -25.03 19.49
N GLY A 81 34.10 -24.40 20.37
CA GLY A 81 34.35 -23.04 20.88
C GLY A 81 33.97 -21.90 19.93
N THR A 82 33.54 -22.20 18.71
CA THR A 82 33.12 -21.22 17.70
C THR A 82 31.60 -21.11 17.67
N GLU A 83 31.08 -19.88 17.68
CA GLU A 83 29.65 -19.62 17.50
C GLU A 83 29.24 -19.93 16.05
N ILE A 84 28.29 -20.84 15.89
CA ILE A 84 27.82 -21.29 14.58
C ILE A 84 26.36 -20.91 14.31
N TYR A 85 25.64 -20.44 15.34
CA TYR A 85 24.23 -20.11 15.26
C TYR A 85 23.84 -19.16 16.38
N ARG A 86 23.09 -18.11 16.03
CA ARG A 86 22.44 -17.18 16.95
C ARG A 86 21.04 -16.87 16.46
N PHE A 87 20.06 -16.94 17.34
CA PHE A 87 18.66 -16.71 16.97
C PHE A 87 17.84 -16.19 18.14
N SER A 88 17.05 -15.14 17.88
CA SER A 88 16.16 -14.54 18.86
C SER A 88 14.74 -15.06 18.68
N HIS A 89 14.22 -15.73 19.72
CA HIS A 89 12.84 -16.18 19.80
C HIS A 89 11.99 -15.19 20.58
N SER A 90 10.69 -15.18 20.30
CA SER A 90 9.72 -14.37 21.04
C SER A 90 8.40 -15.09 21.31
N GLN A 91 7.74 -14.70 22.41
CA GLN A 91 6.43 -15.21 22.84
C GLN A 91 5.67 -14.14 23.62
N ILE A 92 4.34 -14.23 23.71
CA ILE A 92 3.53 -13.37 24.59
C ILE A 92 3.17 -14.16 25.84
N ILE A 93 3.59 -13.67 27.01
CA ILE A 93 3.27 -14.30 28.30
C ILE A 93 2.01 -13.67 28.89
N LYS A 94 0.99 -14.49 29.17
CA LYS A 94 -0.20 -14.07 29.93
C LYS A 94 0.22 -13.74 31.39
N PRO A 95 -0.13 -12.57 31.96
CA PRO A 95 0.21 -12.24 33.34
C PRO A 95 -0.43 -13.23 34.33
N ILE A 96 0.35 -13.66 35.33
CA ILE A 96 -0.02 -14.72 36.30
C ILE A 96 -1.08 -14.23 37.31
N GLU A 97 -1.17 -12.92 37.54
CA GLU A 97 -2.27 -12.31 38.30
C GLU A 97 -2.91 -11.20 37.47
N SER A 98 -4.22 -11.35 37.20
CA SER A 98 -5.05 -10.27 36.71
C SER A 98 -5.32 -9.31 37.88
N PRO A 99 -4.94 -8.02 37.78
CA PRO A 99 -5.39 -7.05 38.77
C PRO A 99 -6.92 -7.00 38.73
N LYS A 100 -7.57 -6.98 39.90
CA LYS A 100 -9.03 -6.87 40.03
C LYS A 100 -9.49 -5.49 39.56
N PHE A 101 -9.74 -5.34 38.26
CA PHE A 101 -10.43 -4.21 37.66
C PHE A 101 -11.91 -4.57 37.44
N GLN A 102 -12.77 -3.55 37.48
CA GLN A 102 -14.15 -3.66 37.01
C GLN A 102 -14.14 -4.07 35.52
N GLU A 103 -14.79 -5.19 35.19
CA GLU A 103 -14.93 -5.81 33.86
C GLU A 103 -13.88 -5.41 32.80
N ASN A 104 -12.71 -6.06 32.89
CA ASN A 104 -11.61 -6.18 31.91
C ASN A 104 -11.64 -5.24 30.68
N PRO A 105 -10.95 -4.08 30.70
CA PRO A 105 -10.71 -3.31 29.47
C PRO A 105 -9.88 -4.13 28.46
N PRO A 106 -10.04 -3.90 27.15
CA PRO A 106 -9.31 -4.65 26.12
C PRO A 106 -7.80 -4.38 26.17
N ASN A 107 -6.99 -5.38 25.81
CA ASN A 107 -5.53 -5.18 25.74
C ASN A 107 -5.17 -4.22 24.60
N VAL A 108 -4.02 -3.58 24.71
CA VAL A 108 -3.43 -2.74 23.66
C VAL A 108 -2.03 -3.27 23.35
N PHE A 109 -1.81 -3.71 22.12
CA PHE A 109 -0.51 -4.13 21.61
C PHE A 109 0.03 -3.09 20.64
N VAL A 110 1.30 -2.70 20.81
CA VAL A 110 1.98 -1.75 19.92
C VAL A 110 3.19 -2.43 19.30
N PHE A 111 3.11 -2.71 18.01
CA PHE A 111 4.22 -3.18 17.18
C PHE A 111 4.92 -1.95 16.59
N LEU A 112 6.06 -1.59 17.17
CA LEU A 112 6.81 -0.40 16.80
C LEU A 112 8.09 -0.77 16.04
N VAL A 113 8.11 -0.50 14.74
CA VAL A 113 9.30 -0.67 13.90
C VAL A 113 10.10 0.64 13.89
N ASN A 114 11.42 0.59 14.05
CA ASN A 114 12.24 1.82 14.17
C ASN A 114 12.09 2.73 12.93
N SER A 115 12.28 2.18 11.74
CA SER A 115 12.19 2.91 10.47
C SER A 115 11.29 2.14 9.51
N LEU A 116 10.08 2.65 9.28
CA LEU A 116 9.10 2.05 8.38
C LEU A 116 8.17 3.13 7.84
N SER A 117 8.33 3.48 6.56
CA SER A 117 7.42 4.40 5.88
C SER A 117 6.19 3.68 5.34
N THR A 118 5.13 4.42 5.02
CA THR A 118 3.91 3.80 4.43
C THR A 118 4.21 3.08 3.13
N GLY A 119 4.98 3.69 2.23
CA GLY A 119 5.40 3.07 0.98
C GLY A 119 6.28 1.83 1.21
N ALA A 120 7.22 1.92 2.14
CA ALA A 120 8.12 0.81 2.45
C ALA A 120 7.42 -0.37 3.12
N ALA A 121 6.43 -0.14 3.98
CA ALA A 121 5.63 -1.21 4.57
C ALA A 121 4.97 -2.06 3.46
N LYS A 122 4.38 -1.39 2.45
CA LYS A 122 3.74 -2.07 1.32
C LYS A 122 4.73 -2.87 0.46
N ARG A 123 5.96 -2.37 0.29
CA ARG A 123 7.00 -3.06 -0.49
C ARG A 123 7.71 -4.18 0.26
N SER A 124 7.92 -4.01 1.56
CA SER A 124 8.83 -4.84 2.36
C SER A 124 8.14 -5.79 3.33
N LEU A 125 6.86 -5.58 3.64
CA LEU A 125 6.08 -6.43 4.55
C LEU A 125 4.76 -6.96 3.93
N PRO A 126 4.74 -7.37 2.64
CA PRO A 126 3.47 -7.72 1.97
C PRO A 126 2.73 -8.88 2.65
N LYS A 127 3.43 -9.89 3.19
CA LYS A 127 2.76 -11.04 3.85
C LYS A 127 2.20 -10.67 5.21
N THR A 128 2.96 -9.90 5.99
CA THR A 128 2.53 -9.34 7.27
C THR A 128 1.32 -8.45 7.09
N LEU A 129 1.37 -7.48 6.16
CA LEU A 129 0.26 -6.56 5.91
C LEU A 129 -0.99 -7.29 5.40
N SER A 130 -0.83 -8.27 4.50
CA SER A 130 -1.93 -9.14 4.08
C SER A 130 -2.57 -9.88 5.27
N THR A 131 -1.76 -10.47 6.14
CA THR A 131 -2.25 -11.18 7.33
C THR A 131 -2.93 -10.25 8.34
N LEU A 132 -2.37 -9.06 8.57
CA LEU A 132 -2.99 -8.03 9.40
C LEU A 132 -4.34 -7.61 8.81
N SER A 133 -4.39 -7.29 7.51
CA SER A 133 -5.62 -6.93 6.79
C SER A 133 -6.69 -8.01 6.95
N PHE A 134 -6.37 -9.25 6.59
CA PHE A 134 -7.33 -10.35 6.58
C PHE A 134 -7.75 -10.83 7.97
N ARG A 135 -6.84 -10.86 8.95
CA ARG A 135 -7.12 -11.47 10.27
C ARG A 135 -7.44 -10.45 11.36
N LEU A 136 -6.95 -9.22 11.22
CA LEU A 136 -7.13 -8.14 12.20
C LEU A 136 -7.89 -6.92 11.64
N GLU A 137 -8.21 -6.83 10.34
CA GLU A 137 -9.02 -5.74 9.76
C GLU A 137 -8.64 -4.33 10.29
N PRO A 138 -7.34 -3.94 10.28
CA PRO A 138 -6.92 -2.63 10.74
C PRO A 138 -7.38 -1.53 9.80
N ILE A 139 -7.53 -0.31 10.33
CA ILE A 139 -7.65 0.91 9.54
C ILE A 139 -6.24 1.48 9.36
N GLU A 140 -5.83 1.66 8.10
CA GLU A 140 -4.57 2.34 7.77
C GLU A 140 -4.71 3.86 7.85
N PHE A 141 -3.65 4.51 8.35
CA PHE A 141 -3.53 5.96 8.43
C PHE A 141 -2.37 6.40 7.53
N PRO A 142 -2.63 6.72 6.24
CA PRO A 142 -1.57 7.02 5.28
C PRO A 142 -0.90 8.39 5.52
N PHE A 143 -1.55 9.31 6.25
CA PHE A 143 -1.08 10.68 6.44
C PHE A 143 -0.55 10.93 7.86
N VAL A 144 0.37 10.08 8.35
CA VAL A 144 1.06 10.32 9.63
C VAL A 144 2.35 11.09 9.39
N ASN A 145 2.58 12.13 10.18
CA ASN A 145 3.78 12.95 10.15
C ASN A 145 4.68 12.63 11.35
N LYS A 146 5.98 12.49 11.10
CA LYS A 146 6.97 12.44 12.20
C LYS A 146 7.11 13.81 12.87
N ILE A 147 7.51 13.85 14.13
CA ILE A 147 7.71 15.09 14.88
C ILE A 147 9.19 15.40 15.10
N GLY A 148 10.03 14.38 15.18
CA GLY A 148 11.47 14.51 15.43
C GLY A 148 12.33 14.04 14.27
N GLY A 149 13.60 14.47 14.28
CA GLY A 149 14.59 14.11 13.27
C GLY A 149 15.12 12.68 13.39
N ASP A 150 15.15 12.16 14.62
CA ASP A 150 15.61 10.80 14.93
C ASP A 150 14.48 9.93 15.50
N VAL A 151 14.76 8.63 15.57
CA VAL A 151 13.85 7.60 16.10
C VAL A 151 13.46 7.88 17.55
N LEU A 152 14.38 8.39 18.38
CA LEU A 152 14.20 8.56 19.81
C LEU A 152 13.19 9.69 20.11
N ALA A 153 13.34 10.83 19.44
CA ALA A 153 12.43 11.97 19.55
C ALA A 153 10.98 11.56 19.22
N ASN A 154 10.80 10.77 18.17
CA ASN A 154 9.48 10.28 17.78
C ASN A 154 8.90 9.27 18.80
N LYS A 155 9.74 8.42 19.39
CA LYS A 155 9.35 7.53 20.51
C LYS A 155 8.96 8.32 21.76
N MET A 156 9.67 9.39 22.09
CA MET A 156 9.36 10.24 23.25
C MET A 156 8.02 10.96 23.08
N VAL A 157 7.72 11.42 21.86
CA VAL A 157 6.40 11.98 21.54
C VAL A 157 5.30 10.94 21.78
N LEU A 158 5.49 9.70 21.30
CA LEU A 158 4.54 8.61 21.48
C LEU A 158 4.33 8.25 22.97
N TRP A 159 5.41 8.09 23.74
CA TRP A 159 5.34 7.56 25.10
C TRP A 159 5.22 8.59 26.21
N LEU A 160 5.61 9.84 25.97
CA LEU A 160 5.64 10.91 26.98
C LEU A 160 4.88 12.17 26.55
N GLY A 161 4.54 12.34 25.27
CA GLY A 161 3.89 13.56 24.79
C GLY A 161 4.81 14.78 24.83
N LYS A 162 6.13 14.55 24.81
CA LYS A 162 7.16 15.59 24.88
C LYS A 162 7.97 15.62 23.58
N SER A 163 8.32 16.82 23.14
CA SER A 163 9.06 17.09 21.89
C SER A 163 10.33 17.92 22.11
N ASP A 164 10.73 18.18 23.37
CA ASP A 164 11.80 19.12 23.71
C ASP A 164 13.15 18.42 23.94
N VAL A 165 14.21 19.01 23.38
CA VAL A 165 15.59 18.49 23.32
C VAL A 165 16.31 18.53 24.68
N SER A 166 15.86 19.39 25.60
CA SER A 166 16.46 19.55 26.93
C SER A 166 16.38 18.31 27.84
N ILE A 167 15.44 17.39 27.59
CA ILE A 167 15.30 16.12 28.34
C ILE A 167 16.32 15.07 27.85
N PHE A 168 17.06 15.33 26.77
CA PHE A 168 17.93 14.34 26.12
C PHE A 168 19.23 14.06 26.87
N GLU A 169 19.70 14.99 27.73
CA GLU A 169 20.93 14.79 28.50
C GLU A 169 20.71 13.89 29.73
N GLU A 170 19.56 13.98 30.41
CA GLU A 170 19.24 13.12 31.57
C GLU A 170 19.11 11.63 31.22
N PHE A 171 18.82 11.28 29.95
CA PHE A 171 18.64 9.90 29.50
C PHE A 171 19.86 9.32 28.75
N LYS A 172 20.92 10.11 28.52
CA LYS A 172 22.17 9.60 27.92
C LYS A 172 22.99 8.76 28.91
N ASP A 173 22.92 9.07 30.21
CA ASP A 173 23.73 8.42 31.26
C ASP A 173 23.11 7.15 31.86
N HIS A 174 21.88 6.83 31.49
CA HIS A 174 21.22 5.58 31.87
C HIS A 174 21.01 4.72 30.63
N GLU A 175 21.92 3.74 30.43
CA GLU A 175 21.87 2.68 29.40
C GLU A 175 20.75 2.90 28.37
N SER A 176 21.06 3.72 27.35
CA SER A 176 20.21 3.84 26.18
C SER A 176 19.75 2.44 25.75
N PRO A 177 18.44 2.18 25.60
CA PRO A 177 17.98 0.89 25.12
C PRO A 177 18.68 0.66 23.79
N LYS A 178 19.48 -0.41 23.69
CA LYS A 178 20.25 -0.71 22.48
C LYS A 178 19.26 -0.83 21.31
N PHE A 179 19.19 0.22 20.49
CA PHE A 179 18.26 0.33 19.36
C PHE A 179 18.99 -0.11 18.10
N ALA A 180 18.44 -1.11 17.44
CA ALA A 180 19.10 -1.75 16.32
C ALA A 180 18.45 -1.44 14.97
N TRP A 181 19.27 -1.59 13.94
CA TRP A 181 18.95 -1.40 12.54
C TRP A 181 18.31 -2.69 11.98
N LEU A 182 17.16 -2.58 11.33
CA LEU A 182 16.51 -3.70 10.66
C LEU A 182 16.95 -3.71 9.18
N SER A 183 17.75 -4.71 8.77
CA SER A 183 18.01 -4.99 7.36
C SER A 183 16.92 -5.91 6.78
N LEU A 184 16.50 -5.59 5.55
CA LEU A 184 15.20 -5.86 4.92
C LEU A 184 14.84 -7.28 4.40
N PRO A 185 15.70 -8.30 4.26
CA PRO A 185 15.23 -9.56 3.63
C PRO A 185 14.52 -10.57 4.57
N GLY A 186 14.73 -10.50 5.89
CA GLY A 186 14.24 -11.51 6.86
C GLY A 186 13.11 -11.05 7.79
N SER A 187 12.69 -9.79 7.68
CA SER A 187 11.77 -9.16 8.64
C SER A 187 10.31 -9.57 8.44
N ASP A 188 9.85 -9.74 7.19
CA ASP A 188 8.44 -10.06 6.93
C ASP A 188 8.05 -11.42 7.52
N GLU A 189 8.85 -12.46 7.26
CA GLU A 189 8.58 -13.81 7.80
C GLU A 189 8.62 -13.86 9.33
N SER A 190 9.53 -13.10 9.94
CA SER A 190 9.70 -13.06 11.40
C SER A 190 8.53 -12.35 12.08
N ILE A 191 8.11 -11.19 11.55
CA ILE A 191 6.95 -10.44 12.04
C ILE A 191 5.67 -11.22 11.80
N LEU A 192 5.53 -11.83 10.62
CA LEU A 192 4.40 -12.70 10.26
C LEU A 192 4.26 -13.86 11.25
N LYS A 193 5.36 -14.55 11.58
CA LYS A 193 5.36 -15.67 12.53
C LYS A 193 4.91 -15.21 13.92
N LEU A 194 5.39 -14.05 14.37
CA LEU A 194 4.97 -13.47 15.65
C LEU A 194 3.46 -13.18 15.67
N ILE A 195 2.92 -12.57 14.62
CA ILE A 195 1.49 -12.28 14.50
C ILE A 195 0.67 -13.57 14.47
N LYS A 196 1.06 -14.54 13.63
CA LYS A 196 0.37 -15.83 13.49
C LYS A 196 0.33 -16.61 14.80
N ASN A 197 1.46 -16.68 15.51
CA ASN A 197 1.56 -17.41 16.78
C ASN A 197 0.70 -16.82 17.91
N ASN A 198 0.34 -15.53 17.81
CA ASN A 198 -0.37 -14.82 18.87
C ASN A 198 -1.77 -14.34 18.43
N LEU A 199 -2.27 -14.84 17.30
CA LEU A 199 -3.39 -14.23 16.60
C LEU A 199 -4.68 -14.18 17.44
N GLU A 200 -4.97 -15.23 18.21
CA GLU A 200 -6.15 -15.28 19.08
C GLU A 200 -6.15 -14.15 20.12
N THR A 201 -4.99 -13.84 20.68
CA THR A 201 -4.83 -12.74 21.65
C THR A 201 -4.96 -11.39 20.94
N LEU A 202 -4.33 -11.25 19.77
CA LEU A 202 -4.36 -10.02 18.98
C LEU A 202 -5.76 -9.67 18.47
N GLN A 203 -6.56 -10.66 18.04
CA GLN A 203 -7.93 -10.44 17.55
C GLN A 203 -8.88 -9.86 18.61
N ASN A 204 -8.60 -10.11 19.89
CA ASN A 204 -9.40 -9.63 21.01
C ASN A 204 -8.84 -8.35 21.65
N SER A 205 -7.92 -7.67 20.95
CA SER A 205 -7.16 -6.54 21.48
C SER A 205 -7.10 -5.40 20.48
N PHE A 206 -6.81 -4.19 20.95
CA PHE A 206 -6.35 -3.12 20.07
C PHE A 206 -4.92 -3.45 19.62
N VAL A 207 -4.66 -3.36 18.33
CA VAL A 207 -3.33 -3.61 17.76
C VAL A 207 -2.93 -2.41 16.94
N ILE A 208 -1.86 -1.73 17.36
CA ILE A 208 -1.26 -0.59 16.67
C ILE A 208 0.02 -1.10 16.03
N PHE A 209 0.09 -1.10 14.69
CA PHE A 209 1.29 -1.45 13.95
C PHE A 209 1.83 -0.18 13.28
N MET A 210 3.04 0.24 13.65
CA MET A 210 3.54 1.55 13.25
C MET A 210 5.06 1.62 13.10
N GLY A 211 5.51 2.56 12.26
CA GLY A 211 6.88 3.04 12.25
C GLY A 211 7.09 4.15 13.29
N ALA A 212 8.21 4.15 14.01
CA ALA A 212 8.59 5.30 14.84
C ALA A 212 8.94 6.51 13.96
N GLN A 213 9.61 6.26 12.84
CA GLN A 213 9.87 7.21 11.76
C GLN A 213 9.76 6.53 10.38
N GLY A 214 9.83 7.33 9.32
CA GLY A 214 9.98 6.85 7.95
C GLY A 214 11.36 6.25 7.65
N ILE A 215 11.62 5.90 6.38
CA ILE A 215 12.93 5.36 5.96
C ILE A 215 13.88 6.52 5.58
N GLN A 216 15.09 6.51 6.15
CA GLN A 216 16.21 7.37 5.73
C GLN A 216 17.22 6.55 4.92
N GLY A 217 17.68 7.06 3.77
CA GLY A 217 18.64 6.39 2.89
C GLY A 217 19.07 7.26 1.70
N LEU A 218 19.89 6.70 0.79
CA LEU A 218 20.46 7.38 -0.40
C LEU A 218 19.41 8.08 -1.31
N THR A 219 18.15 7.70 -1.22
CA THR A 219 17.04 8.26 -2.01
C THR A 219 16.31 9.42 -1.31
N SER A 220 16.65 9.77 -0.06
CA SER A 220 16.00 10.85 0.70
C SER A 220 16.15 12.24 0.08
N ASP A 221 17.08 12.43 -0.87
CA ASP A 221 17.23 13.66 -1.64
C ASP A 221 16.17 13.81 -2.75
N SER A 222 15.47 12.74 -3.12
CA SER A 222 14.33 12.81 -4.04
C SER A 222 13.05 13.26 -3.31
N GLU A 223 12.11 13.87 -4.04
CA GLU A 223 10.83 14.30 -3.46
C GLU A 223 10.08 13.11 -2.81
N ILE A 224 10.08 11.95 -3.48
CA ILE A 224 9.48 10.73 -2.94
C ILE A 224 10.21 10.21 -1.71
N GLY A 225 11.54 10.21 -1.70
CA GLY A 225 12.33 9.78 -0.54
C GLY A 225 12.18 10.72 0.65
N SER A 226 12.00 12.02 0.42
CA SER A 226 11.72 13.01 1.46
C SER A 226 10.35 12.77 2.10
N VAL A 227 9.32 12.49 1.29
CA VAL A 227 7.99 12.09 1.78
C VAL A 227 8.10 10.79 2.58
N GLU A 228 8.76 9.76 2.04
CA GLU A 228 8.94 8.48 2.74
C GLU A 228 9.72 8.61 4.06
N ALA A 229 10.70 9.52 4.14
CA ALA A 229 11.46 9.77 5.37
C ALA A 229 10.67 10.50 6.45
N ARG A 230 9.58 11.17 6.08
CA ARG A 230 8.73 11.98 6.98
C ARG A 230 7.41 11.30 7.32
N ASN A 231 7.01 10.28 6.54
CA ASN A 231 5.74 9.57 6.64
C ASN A 231 5.90 8.15 7.23
N PRO A 232 5.89 8.00 8.58
CA PRO A 232 5.86 6.67 9.20
C PRO A 232 4.55 5.93 8.87
N TYR A 233 4.63 4.62 8.69
CA TYR A 233 3.44 3.76 8.56
C TYR A 233 2.66 3.72 9.87
N LEU A 234 1.33 3.65 9.78
CA LEU A 234 0.44 3.40 10.90
C LEU A 234 -0.80 2.64 10.43
N SER A 235 -1.12 1.55 11.12
CA SER A 235 -2.42 0.89 11.03
C SER A 235 -2.90 0.45 12.41
N ILE A 236 -4.21 0.54 12.62
CA ILE A 236 -4.83 0.28 13.92
C ILE A 236 -5.99 -0.67 13.75
N SER A 237 -5.88 -1.83 14.37
CA SER A 237 -6.98 -2.77 14.56
C SER A 237 -7.64 -2.56 15.91
N ILE A 238 -8.96 -2.68 15.93
CA ILE A 238 -9.76 -2.71 17.16
C ILE A 238 -10.19 -4.15 17.47
N PRO A 239 -10.50 -4.50 18.73
CA PRO A 239 -10.97 -5.84 19.09
C PRO A 239 -12.15 -6.31 18.23
N LYS A 240 -12.16 -7.58 17.84
CA LYS A 240 -13.21 -8.20 17.01
C LYS A 240 -14.62 -7.99 17.57
N SER A 241 -14.76 -8.02 18.90
CA SER A 241 -16.03 -7.78 19.59
C SER A 241 -16.56 -6.36 19.37
N PHE A 242 -15.69 -5.37 19.18
CA PHE A 242 -16.06 -3.97 18.95
C PHE A 242 -16.36 -3.67 17.48
N ARG A 243 -15.68 -4.34 16.53
CA ARG A 243 -15.95 -4.18 15.10
C ARG A 243 -17.42 -4.41 14.75
N ARG A 244 -17.99 -5.50 15.28
CA ARG A 244 -19.40 -5.87 15.03
C ARG A 244 -20.39 -5.04 15.83
N LYS A 245 -20.07 -4.70 17.09
CA LYS A 245 -20.99 -4.02 18.00
C LYS A 245 -21.00 -2.50 17.84
N ASN A 246 -19.99 -1.92 17.21
CA ASN A 246 -19.80 -0.48 17.19
C ASN A 246 -19.31 0.04 15.82
N PRO A 247 -20.16 -0.01 14.78
CA PRO A 247 -19.79 0.48 13.45
C PRO A 247 -19.39 1.96 13.46
N ALA A 248 -19.96 2.76 14.36
CA ALA A 248 -19.61 4.17 14.54
C ALA A 248 -18.15 4.40 14.98
N MET A 249 -17.50 3.43 15.66
CA MET A 249 -16.07 3.53 15.97
C MET A 249 -15.23 3.48 14.71
N LEU A 250 -15.49 2.46 13.86
CA LEU A 250 -14.77 2.26 12.61
C LEU A 250 -15.00 3.44 11.66
N GLU A 251 -16.23 3.96 11.61
CA GLU A 251 -16.55 5.13 10.80
C GLU A 251 -15.76 6.38 11.20
N ILE A 252 -15.71 6.69 12.50
CA ILE A 252 -14.90 7.82 13.01
C ILE A 252 -13.41 7.61 12.74
N MET A 253 -12.91 6.39 12.91
CA MET A 253 -11.51 6.08 12.61
C MET A 253 -11.21 6.25 11.11
N ARG A 254 -12.10 5.82 10.20
CA ARG A 254 -11.97 6.04 8.74
C ARG A 254 -12.01 7.52 8.38
N GLN A 255 -12.87 8.30 9.02
CA GLN A 255 -12.90 9.76 8.81
C GLN A 255 -11.61 10.42 9.28
N ASN A 256 -11.05 9.96 10.41
CA ASN A 256 -9.80 10.49 10.93
C ASN A 256 -8.58 10.03 10.12
N SER A 257 -8.61 8.84 9.50
CA SER A 257 -7.48 8.35 8.69
C SER A 257 -7.22 9.18 7.44
N ARG A 258 -8.23 9.91 6.96
CA ARG A 258 -8.13 10.85 5.83
C ARG A 258 -7.53 12.22 6.21
N LYS A 259 -7.22 12.45 7.48
CA LYS A 259 -6.66 13.72 7.98
C LYS A 259 -5.18 13.57 8.31
N LEU A 260 -4.44 14.68 8.30
CA LEU A 260 -3.05 14.71 8.78
C LEU A 260 -2.98 14.36 10.27
N GLN A 261 -2.21 13.32 10.61
CA GLN A 261 -2.01 12.80 11.96
C GLN A 261 -0.54 12.90 12.38
N THR A 262 -0.30 12.69 13.68
CA THR A 262 1.04 12.69 14.29
C THR A 262 1.15 11.59 15.34
N ASN A 263 2.36 11.31 15.80
CA ASN A 263 2.59 10.41 16.94
C ASN A 263 1.89 10.88 18.23
N PHE A 264 1.55 12.17 18.37
CA PHE A 264 0.72 12.66 19.48
C PHE A 264 -0.70 12.11 19.42
N ASP A 265 -1.27 11.93 18.23
CA ASP A 265 -2.63 11.40 18.07
C ASP A 265 -2.68 9.91 18.44
N THR A 266 -1.62 9.15 18.12
CA THR A 266 -1.45 7.77 18.57
C THR A 266 -1.38 7.70 20.10
N ARG A 267 -0.59 8.57 20.72
CA ARG A 267 -0.54 8.69 22.18
C ARG A 267 -1.91 9.01 22.80
N ALA A 268 -2.60 10.02 22.27
CA ALA A 268 -3.91 10.41 22.75
C ALA A 268 -4.92 9.26 22.62
N THR A 269 -4.84 8.48 21.54
CA THR A 269 -5.65 7.27 21.34
C THR A 269 -5.38 6.22 22.39
N ILE A 270 -4.11 5.93 22.69
CA ILE A 270 -3.71 5.00 23.74
C ILE A 270 -4.26 5.48 25.09
N LEU A 271 -4.11 6.76 25.43
CA LEU A 271 -4.64 7.31 26.68
C LEU A 271 -6.17 7.25 26.76
N ASP A 272 -6.86 7.51 25.65
CA ASP A 272 -8.32 7.42 25.55
C ASP A 272 -8.83 6.00 25.78
N ILE A 273 -8.25 5.00 25.07
CA ILE A 273 -8.56 3.58 25.25
C ILE A 273 -8.39 3.15 26.70
N LEU A 274 -7.30 3.60 27.33
CA LEU A 274 -6.89 3.12 28.64
C LEU A 274 -7.57 3.83 29.81
N LYS A 275 -7.93 5.12 29.67
CA LYS A 275 -8.41 5.95 30.79
C LYS A 275 -9.85 6.44 30.65
N TYR A 276 -10.31 6.75 29.43
CA TYR A 276 -11.53 7.53 29.24
C TYR A 276 -12.66 6.72 28.60
N HIS A 277 -12.36 5.90 27.58
CA HIS A 277 -13.35 5.05 26.93
C HIS A 277 -14.00 3.96 27.81
N PRO A 278 -13.30 3.33 28.77
CA PRO A 278 -13.89 2.28 29.60
C PRO A 278 -15.13 2.77 30.37
N ALA A 279 -15.10 4.00 30.89
CA ALA A 279 -16.22 4.60 31.63
C ALA A 279 -17.46 4.85 30.76
N ALA A 280 -17.30 4.92 29.44
CA ALA A 280 -18.36 5.10 28.46
C ALA A 280 -18.59 3.84 27.61
N SER A 281 -18.15 2.67 28.07
CA SER A 281 -18.28 1.38 27.36
C SER A 281 -17.86 1.47 25.88
N PHE A 282 -16.84 2.27 25.59
CA PHE A 282 -16.33 2.50 24.25
C PHE A 282 -17.35 3.06 23.23
N THR A 283 -18.44 3.73 23.65
CA THR A 283 -19.47 4.30 22.74
C THR A 283 -19.31 5.79 22.44
N ASN A 284 -18.72 6.56 23.36
CA ASN A 284 -18.62 8.00 23.21
C ASN A 284 -17.69 8.40 22.04
N ARG A 285 -18.15 9.27 21.12
CA ARG A 285 -17.39 9.78 19.97
C ARG A 285 -17.16 11.29 19.99
N THR A 286 -17.62 11.98 21.03
CA THR A 286 -17.40 13.43 21.13
C THR A 286 -15.92 13.73 21.24
N LEU A 287 -15.52 14.88 20.72
CA LEU A 287 -14.17 15.42 20.90
C LEU A 287 -13.79 15.37 22.38
N LEU A 288 -12.58 14.90 22.65
CA LEU A 288 -11.99 14.87 23.98
C LEU A 288 -10.61 15.51 23.89
N GLU A 289 -10.44 16.60 24.62
CA GLU A 289 -9.13 17.22 24.85
C GLU A 289 -8.56 16.67 26.15
N ILE A 290 -7.48 15.90 26.06
CA ILE A 290 -6.81 15.33 27.23
C ILE A 290 -5.84 16.40 27.75
N SER A 291 -6.03 16.81 29.00
CA SER A 291 -5.20 17.83 29.63
C SER A 291 -3.71 17.49 29.55
N GLY A 292 -2.90 18.43 29.02
CA GLY A 292 -1.45 18.29 28.86
C GLY A 292 -1.01 17.49 27.63
N GLU A 293 -1.93 16.96 26.84
CA GLU A 293 -1.63 16.23 25.60
C GLU A 293 -1.87 17.11 24.37
N LYS A 294 -1.07 16.90 23.32
CA LYS A 294 -1.14 17.69 22.06
C LYS A 294 -1.94 17.02 20.94
N GLY A 295 -2.27 15.74 21.11
CA GLY A 295 -2.94 14.92 20.09
C GLY A 295 -4.39 14.64 20.40
N HIS A 296 -5.09 14.09 19.41
CA HIS A 296 -6.51 13.76 19.48
C HIS A 296 -6.72 12.28 19.13
N SER A 297 -7.51 11.59 19.94
CA SER A 297 -7.80 10.16 19.76
C SER A 297 -8.42 9.87 18.39
N TYR A 298 -7.95 8.80 17.74
CA TYR A 298 -8.52 8.29 16.49
C TYR A 298 -9.93 7.72 16.66
N LEU A 299 -10.32 7.40 17.90
CA LEU A 299 -11.64 6.80 18.23
C LEU A 299 -12.74 7.86 18.43
N ARG A 300 -12.41 9.15 18.33
CA ARG A 300 -13.32 10.27 18.57
C ARG A 300 -13.29 11.27 17.42
N ARG A 301 -14.32 12.12 17.34
CA ARG A 301 -14.30 13.28 16.46
C ARG A 301 -13.10 14.15 16.82
N GLN A 302 -12.26 14.45 15.84
CA GLN A 302 -11.20 15.45 15.95
C GLN A 302 -11.76 16.86 15.69
N PRO A 303 -11.03 17.94 16.05
CA PRO A 303 -11.47 19.30 15.79
C PRO A 303 -11.88 19.53 14.32
N SER A 304 -12.86 20.42 14.10
CA SER A 304 -13.40 20.72 12.77
C SER A 304 -12.43 21.52 11.89
N LEU A 305 -11.45 22.19 12.49
CA LEU A 305 -10.44 22.94 11.76
C LEU A 305 -9.57 22.01 10.90
N PRO A 306 -9.22 22.41 9.67
CA PRO A 306 -8.33 21.62 8.82
C PRO A 306 -6.98 21.38 9.52
N ARG A 307 -6.56 20.12 9.59
CA ARG A 307 -5.27 19.73 10.18
C ARG A 307 -4.17 19.96 9.15
N THR A 308 -3.34 20.97 9.39
CA THR A 308 -2.21 21.34 8.54
C THR A 308 -0.91 21.31 9.35
N CYS A 309 0.25 21.25 8.70
CA CYS A 309 1.54 21.31 9.39
C CYS A 309 1.69 22.57 10.26
N GLY A 310 1.09 23.70 9.86
CA GLY A 310 1.11 24.94 10.64
C GLY A 310 0.15 24.98 11.84
N ARG A 311 -0.86 24.10 11.90
CA ARG A 311 -1.80 24.01 13.04
C ARG A 311 -1.46 22.88 14.00
N LEU A 312 -0.81 21.84 13.50
CA LEU A 312 -0.33 20.74 14.32
C LEU A 312 1.07 21.06 14.85
N PRO A 313 1.52 20.43 15.95
CA PRO A 313 2.86 20.63 16.50
C PRO A 313 3.93 19.91 15.66
N ILE A 314 3.91 20.15 14.34
CA ILE A 314 4.82 19.58 13.35
C ILE A 314 5.85 20.64 13.00
N PRO A 315 7.15 20.42 13.30
CA PRO A 315 8.22 21.26 12.77
C PRO A 315 8.18 21.27 11.24
N LEU A 316 8.35 22.45 10.64
CA LEU A 316 8.16 22.65 9.21
C LEU A 316 9.07 21.76 8.35
N GLU A 317 10.29 21.50 8.84
CA GLU A 317 11.28 20.62 8.23
C GLU A 317 10.84 19.15 8.12
N TYR A 318 9.87 18.74 8.93
CA TYR A 318 9.33 17.38 8.95
C TYR A 318 7.95 17.29 8.31
N CYS A 319 7.39 18.40 7.84
CA CYS A 319 6.08 18.41 7.19
C CYS A 319 6.06 17.47 5.97
N ILE A 320 5.07 16.57 5.92
CA ILE A 320 4.83 15.64 4.81
C ILE A 320 4.05 16.31 3.67
N CYS A 321 3.38 17.44 3.92
CA CYS A 321 2.64 18.14 2.87
C CYS A 321 3.63 18.68 1.84
N GLN A 322 3.40 18.32 0.58
CA GLN A 322 4.18 18.87 -0.53
C GLN A 322 3.80 20.33 -0.73
N VAL A 323 4.79 21.21 -0.60
CA VAL A 323 4.68 22.63 -0.95
C VAL A 323 5.45 22.81 -2.25
N GLU A 324 4.89 23.55 -3.19
CA GLU A 324 5.59 23.89 -4.43
C GLU A 324 6.87 24.68 -4.10
N LYS A 325 7.96 24.35 -4.78
CA LYS A 325 9.26 24.95 -4.54
C LYS A 325 9.79 25.56 -5.82
N VAL A 326 10.20 26.81 -5.75
CA VAL A 326 10.76 27.56 -6.89
C VAL A 326 12.22 27.84 -6.61
N THR A 327 13.10 27.49 -7.56
CA THR A 327 14.52 27.81 -7.46
C THR A 327 14.71 29.32 -7.45
N VAL A 328 15.55 29.81 -6.53
CA VAL A 328 15.89 31.23 -6.42
C VAL A 328 17.25 31.46 -7.09
N ASP A 329 17.23 32.08 -8.27
CA ASP A 329 18.46 32.31 -9.06
C ASP A 329 19.26 33.55 -8.62
N SER A 330 18.74 34.35 -7.69
CA SER A 330 19.42 35.57 -7.21
C SER A 330 20.69 35.22 -6.42
N GLU A 331 21.87 35.43 -7.02
CA GLU A 331 23.17 35.24 -6.37
C GLU A 331 23.31 36.07 -5.09
N ASN A 332 22.80 37.30 -5.08
CA ASN A 332 22.83 38.15 -3.88
C ASN A 332 22.07 37.54 -2.70
N LEU A 333 20.87 36.99 -2.94
CA LEU A 333 20.10 36.33 -1.89
C LEU A 333 20.74 35.02 -1.45
N ARG A 334 21.25 34.23 -2.41
CA ARG A 334 21.97 32.98 -2.13
C ARG A 334 23.18 33.24 -1.23
N ASN A 335 24.06 34.16 -1.61
CA ASN A 335 25.25 34.51 -0.83
C ASN A 335 24.88 35.10 0.53
N ARG A 336 23.92 36.04 0.58
CA ARG A 336 23.46 36.64 1.83
C ARG A 336 22.93 35.59 2.82
N PHE A 337 22.02 34.72 2.37
CA PHE A 337 21.44 33.70 3.24
C PHE A 337 22.46 32.63 3.64
N GLY A 338 23.38 32.29 2.73
CA GLY A 338 24.46 31.36 3.03
C GLY A 338 25.42 31.87 4.10
N THR A 339 25.87 33.13 3.98
CA THR A 339 26.71 33.78 5.00
C THR A 339 25.97 33.90 6.34
N LEU A 340 24.70 34.32 6.33
CA LEU A 340 23.92 34.45 7.57
C LEU A 340 23.71 33.10 8.28
N LEU A 341 23.62 32.00 7.54
CA LEU A 341 23.56 30.67 8.14
C LEU A 341 24.88 30.29 8.83
N VAL A 342 26.02 30.55 8.19
CA VAL A 342 27.34 30.29 8.77
C VAL A 342 27.57 31.16 10.02
N ASP A 343 27.22 32.43 9.96
CA ASP A 343 27.28 33.34 11.12
C ASP A 343 26.42 32.82 12.28
N HIS A 344 25.20 32.37 11.97
CA HIS A 344 24.31 31.79 12.97
C HIS A 344 24.88 30.51 13.58
N MET A 345 25.48 29.63 12.77
CA MET A 345 26.15 28.41 13.27
C MET A 345 27.32 28.73 14.19
N ASN A 346 28.15 29.69 13.83
CA ASN A 346 29.27 30.12 14.65
C ASN A 346 28.81 30.80 15.96
N ASP A 347 27.74 31.60 15.94
CA ASP A 347 27.12 32.16 17.15
C ASP A 347 26.55 31.06 18.07
N LEU A 348 26.02 29.97 17.52
CA LEU A 348 25.61 28.80 18.32
C LEU A 348 26.80 28.13 19.02
N LEU A 349 27.97 28.03 18.36
CA LEU A 349 29.19 27.52 18.98
C LEU A 349 29.70 28.43 20.10
N ASP A 350 29.68 29.75 19.84
CA ASP A 350 30.08 30.78 20.80
C ASP A 350 29.20 30.72 22.06
N ARG A 351 27.87 30.71 21.90
CA ARG A 351 26.90 30.65 23.01
C ARG A 351 26.94 29.35 23.80
N SER A 352 27.33 28.25 23.15
CA SER A 352 27.44 26.93 23.78
C SER A 352 28.81 26.69 24.42
N ASN A 353 29.72 27.67 24.39
CA ASN A 353 31.10 27.55 24.86
C ASN A 353 31.88 26.38 24.22
N LEU A 354 31.63 26.10 22.94
CA LEU A 354 32.27 24.98 22.21
C LEU A 354 33.47 25.40 21.36
N THR A 355 33.81 26.69 21.32
CA THR A 355 34.89 27.25 20.49
C THR A 355 36.29 26.72 20.80
N ALA A 356 36.50 26.15 21.99
CA ALA A 356 37.77 25.52 22.36
C ALA A 356 37.97 24.14 21.73
N ILE A 357 36.91 23.51 21.23
CA ILE A 357 36.93 22.14 20.68
C ILE A 357 36.30 22.01 19.28
N CYS A 358 35.57 23.03 18.80
CA CYS A 358 35.00 23.10 17.47
C CYS A 358 35.66 24.21 16.66
N GLU A 359 36.01 23.92 15.41
CA GLU A 359 36.50 24.91 14.45
C GLU A 359 35.36 25.82 13.96
N ARG A 360 35.68 27.07 13.59
CA ARG A 360 34.69 28.00 13.02
C ARG A 360 34.42 27.61 11.57
N PHE A 361 33.14 27.67 11.19
CA PHE A 361 32.72 27.40 9.82
C PHE A 361 32.96 28.62 8.91
N GLU A 362 33.38 28.39 7.67
CA GLU A 362 33.47 29.39 6.61
C GLU A 362 32.46 29.09 5.48
N PHE A 363 31.84 30.14 4.96
CA PHE A 363 30.90 30.00 3.84
C PHE A 363 31.67 29.81 2.54
N ARG A 364 31.42 28.70 1.83
CA ARG A 364 32.02 28.45 0.51
C ARG A 364 31.07 28.82 -0.61
N GLU A 365 29.91 28.17 -0.66
CA GLU A 365 28.89 28.46 -1.66
C GLU A 365 27.50 27.98 -1.21
N THR A 366 26.46 28.51 -1.84
CA THR A 366 25.10 27.99 -1.69
C THR A 366 24.84 26.93 -2.75
N LEU A 367 24.63 25.68 -2.36
CA LEU A 367 24.33 24.58 -3.27
C LEU A 367 22.89 24.67 -3.80
N SER A 368 21.94 25.07 -2.96
CA SER A 368 20.52 25.17 -3.33
C SER A 368 19.80 26.22 -2.49
N LEU A 369 18.93 27.00 -3.13
CA LEU A 369 17.98 27.90 -2.47
C LEU A 369 16.62 27.77 -3.15
N LEU A 370 15.63 27.24 -2.43
CA LEU A 370 14.29 26.99 -2.96
C LEU A 370 13.26 27.75 -2.14
N HIS A 371 12.48 28.63 -2.77
CA HIS A 371 11.38 29.36 -2.14
C HIS A 371 10.09 28.53 -2.14
N HIS A 372 9.30 28.59 -1.05
CA HIS A 372 8.01 27.89 -0.94
C HIS A 372 6.87 28.71 -1.60
N GLY A 373 6.28 28.18 -2.68
CA GLY A 373 5.03 28.63 -3.31
C GLY A 373 5.14 29.59 -4.52
N HIS A 374 3.98 29.92 -5.11
CA HIS A 374 3.83 31.07 -6.02
C HIS A 374 3.75 32.36 -5.21
N ILE A 375 4.66 33.28 -5.52
CA ILE A 375 4.82 34.59 -4.89
C ILE A 375 3.48 35.32 -4.82
N ASN A 376 2.86 35.42 -3.64
CA ASN A 376 2.01 36.56 -3.34
C ASN A 376 2.99 37.66 -2.85
N PRO A 377 3.23 38.72 -3.63
CA PRO A 377 4.19 39.78 -3.25
C PRO A 377 3.79 40.50 -1.95
N SER A 378 2.53 40.29 -1.53
CA SER A 378 1.89 40.82 -0.34
C SER A 378 2.27 40.09 0.95
N ASP A 379 2.83 38.87 0.87
CA ASP A 379 3.18 38.10 2.05
C ASP A 379 4.43 38.65 2.72
N THR A 380 4.35 38.84 4.03
CA THR A 380 5.42 39.45 4.83
C THR A 380 6.51 38.46 5.22
N ASN A 381 6.18 37.16 5.28
CA ASN A 381 7.08 36.07 5.65
C ASN A 381 7.28 35.14 4.44
N HIS A 382 8.54 35.02 3.99
CA HIS A 382 8.93 34.11 2.93
C HIS A 382 9.75 32.97 3.51
N THR A 383 9.44 31.72 3.13
CA THR A 383 10.18 30.54 3.59
C THR A 383 11.01 29.95 2.47
N TYR A 384 12.23 29.54 2.80
CA TYR A 384 13.18 28.95 1.87
C TYR A 384 13.82 27.68 2.43
N ASP A 385 14.05 26.70 1.56
CA ASP A 385 14.99 25.61 1.82
C ASP A 385 16.38 26.08 1.36
N LEU A 386 17.34 26.10 2.28
CA LEU A 386 18.72 26.51 2.03
C LEU A 386 19.65 25.32 2.23
N SER A 387 20.50 25.05 1.23
CA SER A 387 21.61 24.11 1.33
C SER A 387 22.90 24.84 0.99
N ILE A 388 23.88 24.80 1.89
CA ILE A 388 25.19 25.43 1.72
C ILE A 388 26.30 24.40 1.82
N LEU A 389 27.42 24.73 1.20
CA LEU A 389 28.69 24.04 1.39
C LEU A 389 29.60 24.91 2.23
N THR A 390 30.20 24.31 3.26
CA THR A 390 31.30 24.86 4.04
C THR A 390 32.61 24.18 3.62
N GLU A 391 33.73 24.55 4.23
CA GLU A 391 35.02 23.86 4.09
C GLU A 391 34.97 22.38 4.48
N PHE A 392 34.08 21.98 5.40
CA PHE A 392 34.00 20.60 5.89
C PHE A 392 32.89 19.79 5.21
N THR A 393 31.68 20.36 5.15
CA THR A 393 30.48 19.57 4.82
C THR A 393 29.33 20.44 4.31
N GLU A 394 28.31 19.76 3.81
CA GLU A 394 27.05 20.33 3.39
C GLU A 394 26.10 20.48 4.59
N PHE A 395 25.55 21.69 4.74
CA PHE A 395 24.51 22.00 5.72
C PHE A 395 23.20 22.34 5.05
N LYS A 396 22.10 21.80 5.57
CA LYS A 396 20.73 22.06 5.11
C LYS A 396 19.89 22.65 6.23
N THR A 397 19.07 23.65 5.93
CA THR A 397 18.09 24.20 6.86
C THR A 397 16.89 24.78 6.11
N ILE A 398 15.82 25.07 6.86
CA ILE A 398 14.73 25.93 6.40
C ILE A 398 14.93 27.29 7.05
N LEU A 399 14.79 28.37 6.29
CA LEU A 399 14.82 29.73 6.84
C LEU A 399 13.52 30.46 6.51
N THR A 400 13.00 31.21 7.48
CA THR A 400 11.88 32.13 7.27
C THR A 400 12.40 33.56 7.35
N TYR A 401 12.24 34.29 6.26
CA TYR A 401 12.63 35.69 6.11
C TYR A 401 11.40 36.59 6.18
N ASN A 402 11.34 37.44 7.20
CA ASN A 402 10.36 38.50 7.30
C ASN A 402 10.88 39.75 6.60
N LYS A 403 10.26 40.10 5.47
CA LYS A 403 10.68 41.22 4.62
C LYS A 403 10.45 42.59 5.27
N ASN A 404 9.46 42.73 6.14
CA ASN A 404 9.11 44.02 6.74
C ASN A 404 10.08 44.46 7.82
N VAL A 405 10.59 43.51 8.61
CA VAL A 405 11.50 43.78 9.73
C VAL A 405 12.93 43.29 9.46
N ASP A 406 13.21 42.83 8.24
CA ASP A 406 14.50 42.25 7.81
C ASP A 406 15.02 41.18 8.78
N GLN A 407 14.11 40.32 9.26
CA GLN A 407 14.42 39.29 10.27
C GLN A 407 14.50 37.92 9.61
N ILE A 408 15.52 37.14 9.95
CA ILE A 408 15.64 35.74 9.56
C ILE A 408 15.50 34.85 10.78
N LEU A 409 14.72 33.79 10.63
CA LEU A 409 14.60 32.70 11.59
C LEU A 409 15.06 31.42 10.92
N PHE A 410 16.10 30.81 11.47
CA PHE A 410 16.56 29.50 11.02
C PHE A 410 15.82 28.39 11.75
N GLY A 411 15.37 27.39 10.99
CA GLY A 411 14.93 26.11 11.50
C GLY A 411 16.13 25.24 11.90
N LYS A 412 15.85 23.95 12.16
CA LYS A 412 16.89 23.01 12.57
C LYS A 412 17.92 22.79 11.45
N ILE A 413 19.19 22.99 11.80
CA ILE A 413 20.35 22.78 10.92
C ILE A 413 20.69 21.29 10.87
N GLN A 414 20.87 20.75 9.66
CA GLN A 414 21.23 19.36 9.40
C GLN A 414 22.57 19.30 8.66
N ASN A 415 23.50 18.47 9.13
CA ASN A 415 24.76 18.14 8.44
C ASN A 415 24.56 16.83 7.65
N ARG A 416 25.16 16.73 6.46
CA ARG A 416 25.15 15.52 5.61
C ARG A 416 26.02 14.36 6.10
N GLU A 417 26.68 14.43 7.25
CA GLU A 417 27.44 13.29 7.79
C GLU A 417 26.60 12.35 8.65
N ALA A 418 25.99 11.35 8.00
CA ALA A 418 25.58 10.09 8.62
C ALA A 418 25.54 8.96 7.56
N GLY A 419 26.66 8.76 6.89
CA GLY A 419 27.02 7.46 6.33
C GLY A 419 28.22 6.96 7.11
N ASP A 420 28.04 5.88 7.89
CA ASP A 420 29.16 5.10 8.42
C ASP A 420 30.26 4.99 7.37
N CYS A 421 31.49 5.34 7.73
CA CYS A 421 32.68 5.01 6.95
C CYS A 421 32.83 3.48 6.87
N ALA A 422 32.12 2.85 5.93
CA ALA A 422 32.26 1.44 5.59
C ALA A 422 31.80 1.15 4.16
N SER A 423 32.23 1.94 3.17
CA SER A 423 32.11 1.54 1.75
C SER A 423 32.97 2.41 0.84
N HIS A 424 34.27 2.52 1.13
CA HIS A 424 35.28 2.83 0.12
C HIS A 424 36.16 1.61 -0.09
N HIS A 425 35.65 0.63 -0.82
CA HIS A 425 36.44 -0.27 -1.66
C HIS A 425 35.49 -0.93 -2.66
N HIS A 426 35.93 -1.04 -3.91
CA HIS A 426 35.24 -1.60 -5.09
C HIS A 426 34.45 -0.63 -5.96
N LEU A 427 35.18 0.26 -6.63
CA LEU A 427 34.97 0.46 -8.07
C LEU A 427 36.21 -0.05 -8.83
N TYR A 428 35.96 -0.57 -10.02
CA TYR A 428 36.89 -1.10 -11.05
C TYR A 428 37.35 -2.56 -10.94
N MET A 429 36.58 -3.48 -11.53
CA MET A 429 37.15 -4.47 -12.45
C MET A 429 36.20 -4.75 -13.64
N SER A 430 36.61 -4.19 -14.79
CA SER A 430 36.48 -4.71 -16.16
C SER A 430 35.37 -5.73 -16.48
N SER A 431 34.32 -5.22 -17.12
CA SER A 431 33.27 -5.96 -17.81
C SER A 431 33.65 -6.21 -19.27
N THR A 432 34.16 -7.39 -19.62
CA THR A 432 34.24 -7.84 -21.04
C THR A 432 34.01 -9.33 -21.29
N ASN A 433 33.94 -10.21 -20.27
CA ASN A 433 33.89 -11.67 -20.49
C ASN A 433 32.58 -12.39 -20.09
N VAL A 434 31.58 -11.67 -19.57
CA VAL A 434 30.32 -12.29 -19.09
C VAL A 434 29.28 -12.41 -20.19
N PHE A 435 29.19 -11.43 -21.10
CA PHE A 435 28.19 -11.43 -22.19
C PHE A 435 28.37 -12.56 -23.20
N VAL A 436 29.60 -12.98 -23.50
CA VAL A 436 29.88 -14.05 -24.47
C VAL A 436 29.49 -15.43 -23.90
N ARG A 437 29.59 -15.64 -22.59
CA ARG A 437 29.21 -16.91 -21.96
C ARG A 437 27.70 -17.10 -21.85
N PHE A 438 26.95 -16.01 -21.63
CA PHE A 438 25.47 -16.08 -21.62
C PHE A 438 24.88 -16.31 -23.02
N LEU A 439 25.51 -15.76 -24.06
CA LEU A 439 25.10 -16.00 -25.46
C LEU A 439 25.31 -17.48 -25.88
N ILE A 440 26.43 -18.09 -25.49
CA ILE A 440 26.71 -19.50 -25.82
C ILE A 440 25.76 -20.44 -25.05
N PHE A 441 25.46 -20.14 -23.77
CA PHE A 441 24.54 -20.96 -22.97
C PHE A 441 23.08 -20.87 -23.47
N GLY A 442 22.66 -19.69 -23.94
CA GLY A 442 21.33 -19.50 -24.54
C GLY A 442 21.12 -20.30 -25.84
N ILE A 443 22.16 -20.37 -26.69
CA ILE A 443 22.11 -21.12 -27.95
C ILE A 443 22.06 -22.64 -27.68
N ILE A 444 22.83 -23.13 -26.70
CA ILE A 444 22.81 -24.55 -26.30
C ILE A 444 21.46 -24.93 -25.69
N LEU A 445 20.86 -24.05 -24.87
CA LEU A 445 19.56 -24.31 -24.26
C LEU A 445 18.42 -24.34 -25.30
N GLN A 446 18.45 -23.45 -26.30
CA GLN A 446 17.49 -23.48 -27.42
C GLN A 446 17.63 -24.74 -28.29
N ALA A 447 18.86 -25.20 -28.54
CA ALA A 447 19.09 -26.44 -29.29
C ALA A 447 18.61 -27.68 -28.52
N VAL A 448 18.81 -27.72 -27.21
CA VAL A 448 18.32 -28.83 -26.36
C VAL A 448 16.79 -28.84 -26.27
N LEU A 449 16.15 -27.67 -26.19
CA LEU A 449 14.69 -27.55 -26.23
C LEU A 449 14.11 -27.98 -27.58
N LEU A 450 14.74 -27.62 -28.70
CA LEU A 450 14.34 -28.06 -30.04
C LEU A 450 14.49 -29.58 -30.21
N VAL A 451 15.54 -30.20 -29.66
CA VAL A 451 15.74 -31.66 -29.69
C VAL A 451 14.73 -32.39 -28.78
N LEU A 452 14.35 -31.80 -27.64
CA LEU A 452 13.32 -32.36 -26.75
C LEU A 452 11.92 -32.26 -27.38
N ILE A 453 11.60 -31.13 -28.04
CA ILE A 453 10.34 -30.94 -28.77
C ILE A 453 10.28 -31.90 -29.97
N TYR A 454 11.39 -32.08 -30.71
CA TYR A 454 11.46 -33.02 -31.83
C TYR A 454 11.39 -34.48 -31.40
N LYS A 455 11.98 -34.85 -30.24
CA LYS A 455 11.84 -36.21 -29.66
C LYS A 455 10.44 -36.49 -29.13
N ASN A 456 9.74 -35.49 -28.60
CA ASN A 456 8.36 -35.63 -28.14
C ASN A 456 7.33 -35.69 -29.29
N SER A 457 7.66 -35.16 -30.48
CA SER A 457 6.74 -35.18 -31.63
C SER A 457 6.60 -36.56 -32.29
N LYS A 458 7.37 -37.58 -31.89
CA LYS A 458 7.39 -38.91 -32.55
C LYS A 458 6.92 -40.06 -31.67
N ARG A 459 6.14 -39.78 -30.62
CA ARG A 459 5.64 -40.84 -29.73
C ARG A 459 4.23 -40.60 -29.22
N TYR A 460 3.24 -40.47 -30.11
CA TYR A 460 1.86 -40.85 -29.78
C TYR A 460 1.20 -41.47 -31.02
N SER A 461 1.12 -42.80 -31.00
CA SER A 461 0.27 -43.63 -31.83
C SER A 461 -0.67 -44.37 -30.88
N LEU A 462 -1.97 -44.15 -31.08
CA LEU A 462 -3.14 -44.89 -30.62
C LEU A 462 -3.25 -45.32 -29.13
N SER A 463 -4.25 -44.74 -28.44
CA SER A 463 -5.34 -45.56 -27.90
C SER A 463 -6.63 -44.72 -27.83
N ASN A 464 -7.63 -45.14 -28.58
CA ASN A 464 -8.98 -44.60 -28.59
C ASN A 464 -9.71 -45.14 -27.35
N ASN A 465 -9.92 -44.29 -26.35
CA ASN A 465 -10.96 -44.45 -25.33
C ASN A 465 -11.30 -43.03 -24.89
N GLN A 466 -12.28 -42.44 -25.57
CA GLN A 466 -12.77 -41.10 -25.29
C GLN A 466 -13.63 -41.19 -24.03
N THR A 467 -13.01 -41.09 -22.86
CA THR A 467 -13.71 -40.76 -21.63
C THR A 467 -14.30 -39.36 -21.81
N GLN A 468 -15.60 -39.20 -21.56
CA GLN A 468 -16.22 -37.89 -21.65
C GLN A 468 -15.66 -37.05 -20.50
N CYS A 469 -15.30 -35.78 -20.71
CA CYS A 469 -14.76 -34.92 -19.63
C CYS A 469 -15.69 -34.82 -18.41
N ASP A 470 -16.98 -35.10 -18.62
CA ASP A 470 -17.98 -35.18 -17.56
C ASP A 470 -17.73 -36.38 -16.62
N ASP A 471 -17.20 -37.51 -17.11
CA ASP A 471 -16.84 -38.68 -16.30
C ASP A 471 -15.75 -38.33 -15.26
N LEU A 472 -14.76 -37.51 -15.65
CA LEU A 472 -13.72 -37.02 -14.75
C LEU A 472 -14.32 -36.14 -13.64
N LEU A 473 -15.30 -35.31 -13.97
CA LEU A 473 -16.00 -34.48 -12.98
C LEU A 473 -16.87 -35.32 -12.05
N TYR A 474 -17.53 -36.37 -12.54
CA TYR A 474 -18.26 -37.34 -11.71
C TYR A 474 -17.35 -38.15 -10.79
N GLU A 475 -16.14 -38.48 -11.20
CA GLU A 475 -15.16 -39.16 -10.34
C GLU A 475 -14.64 -38.25 -9.22
N LEU A 476 -14.45 -36.96 -9.51
CA LEU A 476 -14.02 -35.96 -8.53
C LEU A 476 -15.16 -35.52 -7.59
N ASP A 477 -16.40 -35.61 -8.05
CA ASP A 477 -17.62 -34.97 -7.52
C ASP A 477 -17.59 -34.67 -5.99
N PRO A 478 -17.64 -33.38 -5.60
CA PRO A 478 -17.60 -32.99 -4.19
C PRO A 478 -18.93 -33.27 -3.49
N GLU A 479 -18.91 -33.36 -2.16
CA GLU A 479 -20.13 -33.62 -1.37
C GLU A 479 -21.14 -32.45 -1.34
N VAL A 480 -20.71 -31.26 -1.74
CA VAL A 480 -21.52 -30.03 -1.72
C VAL A 480 -21.37 -29.25 -3.02
N PRO A 481 -22.38 -28.44 -3.42
CA PRO A 481 -22.28 -27.60 -4.60
C PRO A 481 -21.10 -26.62 -4.54
N VAL A 482 -20.27 -26.62 -5.58
CA VAL A 482 -19.10 -25.74 -5.71
C VAL A 482 -18.97 -25.19 -7.13
N LEU A 483 -18.40 -23.99 -7.25
CA LEU A 483 -18.08 -23.38 -8.53
C LEU A 483 -16.68 -23.82 -8.98
N LEU A 484 -16.53 -24.29 -10.21
CA LEU A 484 -15.22 -24.65 -10.75
C LEU A 484 -14.43 -23.39 -11.14
N ILE A 485 -13.28 -23.15 -10.49
CA ILE A 485 -12.48 -21.92 -10.67
C ILE A 485 -11.01 -22.17 -11.07
N ASP A 486 -10.61 -23.43 -11.25
CA ASP A 486 -9.26 -23.79 -11.66
C ASP A 486 -9.05 -23.47 -13.16
N LEU A 487 -8.23 -22.46 -13.45
CA LEU A 487 -8.02 -21.98 -14.82
C LEU A 487 -7.37 -23.03 -15.73
N ASN A 488 -6.47 -23.86 -15.20
CA ASN A 488 -5.82 -24.90 -15.99
C ASN A 488 -6.81 -26.04 -16.26
N PHE A 489 -7.62 -26.41 -15.26
CA PHE A 489 -8.68 -27.39 -15.45
C PHE A 489 -9.73 -26.92 -16.46
N LEU A 490 -10.12 -25.64 -16.39
CA LEU A 490 -11.07 -25.02 -17.32
C LEU A 490 -10.51 -24.98 -18.77
N GLU A 491 -9.24 -24.63 -18.97
CA GLU A 491 -8.61 -24.70 -20.31
C GLU A 491 -8.55 -26.14 -20.85
N ASN A 492 -8.30 -27.12 -19.98
CA ASN A 492 -8.35 -28.54 -20.35
C ASN A 492 -9.76 -28.97 -20.76
N LEU A 493 -10.80 -28.60 -20.01
CA LEU A 493 -12.20 -28.85 -20.38
C LEU A 493 -12.57 -28.20 -21.72
N LYS A 494 -12.12 -26.95 -21.95
CA LYS A 494 -12.37 -26.22 -23.19
C LYS A 494 -11.68 -26.85 -24.41
N SER A 495 -10.51 -27.46 -24.21
CA SER A 495 -9.75 -28.15 -25.27
C SER A 495 -10.09 -29.63 -25.41
N GLU A 496 -11.09 -30.12 -24.66
CA GLU A 496 -11.47 -31.54 -24.57
C GLU A 496 -10.32 -32.48 -24.14
N ASP A 497 -9.28 -31.96 -23.47
CA ASP A 497 -8.20 -32.77 -22.89
C ASP A 497 -8.57 -33.20 -21.46
N CYS A 498 -9.31 -34.30 -21.34
CA CYS A 498 -9.83 -34.81 -20.08
C CYS A 498 -8.78 -35.56 -19.22
N ARG A 499 -7.48 -35.31 -19.41
CA ARG A 499 -6.41 -35.88 -18.59
C ARG A 499 -6.07 -34.92 -17.46
N TRP A 500 -6.28 -35.36 -16.22
CA TRP A 500 -5.86 -34.62 -15.03
C TRP A 500 -4.91 -35.44 -14.17
N ASP A 501 -3.87 -34.78 -13.69
CA ASP A 501 -2.91 -35.38 -12.77
C ASP A 501 -3.58 -35.50 -11.38
N THR A 502 -3.92 -36.72 -10.97
CA THR A 502 -4.62 -36.98 -9.70
C THR A 502 -3.81 -36.60 -8.46
N THR A 503 -2.52 -36.27 -8.61
CA THR A 503 -1.70 -35.72 -7.53
C THR A 503 -1.87 -34.20 -7.36
N LYS A 504 -2.46 -33.51 -8.36
CA LYS A 504 -2.76 -32.08 -8.31
C LYS A 504 -4.17 -31.83 -7.79
N ARG A 505 -4.27 -30.86 -6.88
CA ARG A 505 -5.56 -30.41 -6.36
C ARG A 505 -6.28 -29.55 -7.38
N VAL A 506 -7.60 -29.73 -7.48
CA VAL A 506 -8.46 -28.87 -8.30
C VAL A 506 -8.93 -27.70 -7.46
N LYS A 507 -8.79 -26.49 -7.99
CA LYS A 507 -9.25 -25.28 -7.30
C LYS A 507 -10.76 -25.06 -7.48
N ILE A 508 -11.47 -24.90 -6.37
CA ILE A 508 -12.93 -24.78 -6.32
C ILE A 508 -13.39 -23.61 -5.45
N GLY A 509 -14.49 -22.98 -5.85
CA GLY A 509 -15.18 -21.93 -5.12
C GLY A 509 -16.30 -22.50 -4.25
N LEU A 510 -16.22 -22.36 -2.93
CA LEU A 510 -17.27 -22.73 -2.00
C LEU A 510 -18.00 -21.48 -1.47
N HIS A 511 -19.32 -21.44 -1.64
CA HIS A 511 -20.12 -20.33 -1.10
C HIS A 511 -20.08 -20.32 0.44
N VAL A 512 -19.89 -19.15 1.06
CA VAL A 512 -19.75 -19.00 2.53
C VAL A 512 -20.91 -19.60 3.34
N LYS A 513 -22.14 -19.57 2.79
CA LYS A 513 -23.34 -20.21 3.38
C LYS A 513 -23.19 -21.73 3.59
N ASN A 514 -22.32 -22.40 2.83
CA ASN A 514 -22.08 -23.85 2.93
C ASN A 514 -20.90 -24.19 3.87
N MET A 515 -20.30 -23.21 4.54
CA MET A 515 -19.08 -23.36 5.35
C MET A 515 -19.28 -24.21 6.62
N ASP A 516 -20.40 -24.03 7.33
CA ASP A 516 -20.62 -24.66 8.65
C ASP A 516 -21.12 -26.12 8.57
N GLY A 517 -21.37 -26.65 7.36
CA GLY A 517 -21.95 -27.98 7.14
C GLY A 517 -21.21 -28.89 6.16
N SER A 518 -20.05 -28.48 5.64
CA SER A 518 -19.35 -29.22 4.58
C SER A 518 -18.00 -29.80 5.02
N ASN A 519 -17.82 -31.11 4.82
CA ASN A 519 -16.53 -31.78 5.00
C ASN A 519 -15.84 -31.95 3.63
N ILE A 520 -15.33 -30.86 3.05
CA ILE A 520 -14.66 -30.94 1.74
C ILE A 520 -13.30 -31.63 1.88
N ASP A 521 -13.03 -32.59 0.99
CA ASP A 521 -11.76 -33.27 0.90
C ASP A 521 -10.61 -32.35 0.44
N LYS A 522 -9.92 -31.77 1.42
CA LYS A 522 -8.76 -30.87 1.22
C LYS A 522 -7.52 -31.58 0.64
N THR A 523 -7.54 -32.91 0.49
CA THR A 523 -6.46 -33.62 -0.19
C THR A 523 -6.60 -33.53 -1.71
N ARG A 524 -7.84 -33.46 -2.22
CA ARG A 524 -8.18 -33.35 -3.64
C ARG A 524 -8.49 -31.92 -4.10
N PHE A 525 -8.91 -31.05 -3.18
CA PHE A 525 -9.37 -29.71 -3.53
C PHE A 525 -8.59 -28.59 -2.86
N ASP A 526 -8.34 -27.53 -3.61
CA ASP A 526 -7.94 -26.22 -3.10
C ASP A 526 -9.18 -25.33 -3.01
N VAL A 527 -9.63 -25.00 -1.79
CA VAL A 527 -10.94 -24.39 -1.55
C VAL A 527 -10.78 -22.90 -1.33
N VAL A 528 -11.42 -22.11 -2.20
CA VAL A 528 -11.57 -20.66 -2.05
C VAL A 528 -13.00 -20.35 -1.65
N PHE A 529 -13.19 -19.57 -0.59
CA PHE A 529 -14.53 -19.15 -0.19
C PHE A 529 -14.99 -17.94 -0.99
N TYR A 530 -16.26 -17.86 -1.32
CA TYR A 530 -16.83 -16.64 -1.92
C TYR A 530 -18.19 -16.28 -1.35
N ASP A 531 -18.51 -15.00 -1.40
CA ASP A 531 -19.81 -14.42 -1.09
C ASP A 531 -20.50 -13.93 -2.37
N SER A 532 -21.83 -13.87 -2.32
CA SER A 532 -22.69 -13.31 -3.37
C SER A 532 -23.62 -12.28 -2.74
N PRO A 533 -23.15 -11.05 -2.51
CA PRO A 533 -23.98 -10.00 -1.91
C PRO A 533 -25.17 -9.64 -2.83
N ASP A 534 -26.35 -9.51 -2.24
CA ASP A 534 -27.58 -9.26 -3.01
C ASP A 534 -27.52 -7.90 -3.73
N ASN A 535 -26.94 -6.88 -3.08
CA ASN A 535 -26.86 -5.49 -3.55
C ASN A 535 -25.62 -5.14 -4.39
N LYS A 536 -24.82 -6.13 -4.82
CA LYS A 536 -23.63 -5.89 -5.66
C LYS A 536 -23.71 -6.69 -6.95
N ASP A 537 -23.12 -6.24 -8.04
CA ASP A 537 -23.15 -6.96 -9.33
C ASP A 537 -22.01 -8.00 -9.51
N PHE A 538 -21.27 -8.27 -8.44
CA PHE A 538 -20.12 -9.17 -8.41
C PHE A 538 -20.15 -10.20 -7.27
N LEU A 539 -19.44 -11.30 -7.48
CA LEU A 539 -19.06 -12.27 -6.45
C LEU A 539 -17.76 -11.81 -5.78
N GLU A 540 -17.65 -12.00 -4.47
CA GLU A 540 -16.46 -11.65 -3.70
C GLU A 540 -15.72 -12.92 -3.25
N PHE A 541 -14.53 -13.16 -3.79
CA PHE A 541 -13.69 -14.31 -3.45
C PHE A 541 -12.65 -13.94 -2.39
N HIS A 542 -12.53 -14.80 -1.38
CA HIS A 542 -11.62 -14.68 -0.25
C HIS A 542 -10.33 -15.48 -0.52
N GLU A 543 -9.45 -14.94 -1.36
CA GLU A 543 -8.11 -15.48 -1.66
C GLU A 543 -6.98 -14.60 -1.07
N ASP A 544 -5.72 -14.94 -1.31
CA ASP A 544 -4.55 -14.07 -1.04
C ASP A 544 -4.66 -12.78 -1.86
N GLY A 545 -5.34 -11.79 -1.26
CA GLY A 545 -5.83 -10.58 -1.93
C GLY A 545 -7.30 -10.71 -2.31
N LYS A 546 -8.10 -9.68 -2.02
CA LYS A 546 -9.53 -9.64 -2.41
C LYS A 546 -9.65 -9.81 -3.92
N ARG A 547 -10.57 -10.67 -4.35
CA ARG A 547 -10.93 -10.83 -5.77
C ARG A 547 -12.41 -10.59 -5.96
N ILE A 548 -12.78 -9.87 -7.00
CA ILE A 548 -14.18 -9.70 -7.39
C ILE A 548 -14.36 -10.07 -8.86
N ILE A 549 -15.43 -10.78 -9.19
CA ILE A 549 -15.81 -11.09 -10.58
C ILE A 549 -17.28 -10.80 -10.80
N PRO A 550 -17.71 -10.50 -12.03
CA PRO A 550 -19.10 -10.55 -12.45
C PRO A 550 -19.93 -11.67 -11.79
N LYS A 551 -21.08 -11.35 -11.18
CA LYS A 551 -21.99 -12.40 -10.64
C LYS A 551 -22.98 -12.96 -11.66
N ARG A 552 -23.09 -12.33 -12.83
CA ARG A 552 -23.98 -12.73 -13.93
C ARG A 552 -23.20 -13.47 -15.01
N PHE A 553 -23.10 -14.79 -14.86
CA PHE A 553 -22.63 -15.70 -15.90
C PHE A 553 -23.39 -17.03 -15.77
N GLU A 554 -23.59 -17.71 -16.90
CA GLU A 554 -24.30 -18.98 -16.92
C GLU A 554 -23.38 -20.14 -16.53
N THR A 555 -23.93 -21.12 -15.82
CA THR A 555 -23.25 -22.36 -15.47
C THR A 555 -24.08 -23.56 -15.91
N ARG A 556 -23.39 -24.64 -16.29
CA ARG A 556 -23.96 -25.98 -16.43
C ARG A 556 -23.59 -26.79 -15.20
N ARG A 557 -24.51 -27.63 -14.73
CA ARG A 557 -24.30 -28.45 -13.53
C ARG A 557 -23.85 -29.86 -13.93
N ILE A 558 -22.76 -30.34 -13.33
CA ILE A 558 -22.25 -31.71 -13.49
C ILE A 558 -21.97 -32.24 -12.08
N GLY A 559 -22.83 -33.14 -11.59
CA GLY A 559 -22.84 -33.49 -10.16
C GLY A 559 -23.07 -32.25 -9.29
N ASN A 560 -22.17 -32.03 -8.33
CA ASN A 560 -22.11 -30.84 -7.49
C ASN A 560 -21.19 -29.73 -8.04
N PHE A 561 -20.60 -29.90 -9.22
CA PHE A 561 -19.91 -28.80 -9.88
C PHE A 561 -20.88 -27.88 -10.64
N GLU A 562 -20.73 -26.58 -10.40
CA GLU A 562 -21.19 -25.53 -11.31
C GLU A 562 -20.01 -25.17 -12.24
N VAL A 563 -20.16 -25.49 -13.52
CA VAL A 563 -19.14 -25.26 -14.55
C VAL A 563 -19.58 -24.10 -15.45
N PRO A 564 -18.81 -23.02 -15.60
CA PRO A 564 -19.17 -21.92 -16.50
C PRO A 564 -19.44 -22.41 -17.93
N THR A 565 -20.55 -21.99 -18.53
CA THR A 565 -20.90 -22.39 -19.92
C THR A 565 -19.97 -21.74 -20.93
N ASN A 566 -19.67 -20.44 -20.75
CA ASN A 566 -18.66 -19.71 -21.52
C ASN A 566 -17.33 -19.69 -20.76
N ILE A 567 -16.56 -20.77 -20.89
CA ILE A 567 -15.30 -20.98 -20.19
C ILE A 567 -14.29 -19.86 -20.49
N GLN A 568 -14.15 -19.45 -21.75
CA GLN A 568 -13.20 -18.40 -22.13
C GLN A 568 -13.51 -17.07 -21.43
N ARG A 569 -14.79 -16.66 -21.41
CA ARG A 569 -15.21 -15.43 -20.75
C ARG A 569 -14.96 -15.48 -19.25
N PHE A 570 -15.25 -16.62 -18.62
CA PHE A 570 -15.01 -16.82 -17.19
C PHE A 570 -13.52 -16.77 -16.84
N ILE A 571 -12.65 -17.40 -17.64
CA ILE A 571 -11.20 -17.34 -17.46
C ILE A 571 -10.71 -15.90 -17.48
N GLU A 572 -11.20 -15.08 -18.42
CA GLU A 572 -10.83 -13.66 -18.50
C GLU A 572 -11.34 -12.86 -17.29
N PHE A 573 -12.57 -13.10 -16.82
CA PHE A 573 -13.06 -12.51 -15.57
C PHE A 573 -12.16 -12.86 -14.38
N TYR A 574 -11.82 -14.13 -14.22
CA TYR A 574 -11.03 -14.59 -13.10
C TYR A 574 -9.57 -14.09 -13.18
N LYS A 575 -8.96 -13.99 -14.37
CA LYS A 575 -7.64 -13.37 -14.55
C LYS A 575 -7.63 -11.91 -14.09
N ARG A 576 -8.68 -11.15 -14.43
CA ARG A 576 -8.83 -9.72 -14.08
C ARG A 576 -9.32 -9.46 -12.67
N SER A 577 -9.72 -10.51 -11.94
CA SER A 577 -10.45 -10.40 -10.68
C SER A 577 -9.69 -9.77 -9.51
N LYS A 578 -8.37 -9.60 -9.60
CA LYS A 578 -7.58 -9.02 -8.51
C LYS A 578 -8.09 -7.61 -8.21
N PHE A 579 -8.57 -7.41 -6.99
CA PHE A 579 -9.21 -6.16 -6.60
C PHE A 579 -8.17 -5.09 -6.30
N VAL A 580 -8.43 -3.87 -6.78
CA VAL A 580 -7.69 -2.66 -6.42
C VAL A 580 -8.62 -1.76 -5.62
N GLU A 581 -8.23 -1.47 -4.38
CA GLU A 581 -8.99 -0.60 -3.48
C GLU A 581 -8.90 0.87 -3.90
N CYS A 582 -10.04 1.54 -3.93
CA CYS A 582 -10.18 2.99 -3.87
C CYS A 582 -10.38 3.42 -2.39
N LEU A 583 -10.25 4.70 -2.07
CA LEU A 583 -10.40 5.35 -0.75
C LEU A 583 -11.82 5.33 -0.14
N GLY A 584 -12.82 4.76 -0.83
CA GLY A 584 -14.01 4.06 -0.28
C GLY A 584 -15.21 4.85 0.29
N LEU A 585 -16.35 4.87 -0.42
CA LEU A 585 -17.74 5.06 0.07
C LEU A 585 -18.77 4.43 -0.92
N GLU A 586 -19.88 3.85 -0.44
CA GLU A 586 -20.92 3.12 -1.22
C GLU A 586 -22.19 3.97 -1.54
N MET A 587 -22.80 3.73 -2.72
CA MET A 587 -24.19 4.07 -3.11
C MET A 587 -24.75 2.99 -4.07
N ASP A 588 -26.08 2.91 -4.24
CA ASP A 588 -26.83 1.78 -4.82
C ASP A 588 -27.52 2.17 -6.15
N ARG A 589 -27.32 1.41 -7.25
CA ARG A 589 -28.03 1.56 -8.56
C ARG A 589 -28.11 0.24 -9.36
N ASP A 590 -29.06 0.17 -10.30
CA ASP A 590 -29.43 -1.04 -11.05
C ASP A 590 -28.50 -1.42 -12.22
N ALA A 591 -28.33 -2.74 -12.39
CA ALA A 591 -27.27 -3.37 -13.19
C ALA A 591 -27.55 -3.47 -14.71
N SER A 592 -26.50 -3.22 -15.51
CA SER A 592 -26.42 -3.51 -16.95
C SER A 592 -25.57 -4.76 -17.25
N GLU A 593 -25.66 -5.31 -18.47
CA GLU A 593 -25.00 -6.58 -18.88
C GLU A 593 -23.58 -6.41 -19.47
N MET A 594 -23.04 -5.19 -19.47
CA MET A 594 -21.66 -4.89 -19.88
C MET A 594 -20.87 -4.45 -18.65
N TYR A 595 -19.63 -4.91 -18.53
CA TYR A 595 -18.72 -4.52 -17.43
C TYR A 595 -17.75 -3.45 -17.95
N PRO A 596 -18.01 -2.16 -17.65
CA PRO A 596 -17.24 -1.06 -18.19
C PRO A 596 -15.81 -1.00 -17.64
N TYR A 597 -14.92 -0.46 -18.45
CA TYR A 597 -13.56 -0.09 -18.15
C TYR A 597 -13.53 1.40 -17.80
N LEU A 598 -12.92 1.80 -16.67
CA LEU A 598 -12.82 3.22 -16.31
C LEU A 598 -11.72 3.91 -17.10
N ASN A 599 -12.05 5.04 -17.73
CA ASN A 599 -11.10 5.85 -18.50
C ASN A 599 -11.21 7.34 -18.17
N GLY A 600 -10.28 8.13 -18.70
CA GLY A 600 -10.33 9.58 -18.66
C GLY A 600 -10.46 10.16 -17.25
N GLY A 601 -11.28 11.21 -17.15
CA GLY A 601 -11.56 11.89 -15.89
C GLY A 601 -12.24 10.98 -14.87
N THR A 602 -12.92 9.93 -15.32
CA THR A 602 -13.59 8.96 -14.45
C THR A 602 -12.61 7.98 -13.81
N LEU A 603 -11.60 7.50 -14.56
CA LEU A 603 -10.47 6.74 -13.99
C LEU A 603 -9.67 7.59 -13.01
N LEU A 604 -9.39 8.85 -13.38
CA LEU A 604 -8.69 9.80 -12.51
C LEU A 604 -9.47 10.03 -11.21
N GLY A 605 -10.77 10.31 -11.30
CA GLY A 605 -11.65 10.47 -10.14
C GLY A 605 -11.66 9.22 -9.27
N TRP A 606 -11.90 8.06 -9.85
CA TRP A 606 -11.89 6.79 -9.12
C TRP A 606 -10.56 6.56 -8.39
N TYR A 607 -9.43 6.81 -9.03
CA TYR A 607 -8.13 6.56 -8.43
C TYR A 607 -7.71 7.62 -7.40
N ARG A 608 -8.00 8.90 -7.68
CA ARG A 608 -7.57 10.06 -6.88
C ARG A 608 -8.53 10.36 -5.73
N GLU A 609 -9.82 10.25 -5.98
CA GLU A 609 -10.91 10.76 -5.12
C GLU A 609 -11.91 9.68 -4.73
N CYS A 610 -11.88 8.54 -5.44
CA CYS A 610 -12.62 7.32 -5.11
C CYS A 610 -14.13 7.53 -5.23
N THR A 611 -14.44 8.39 -6.20
CA THR A 611 -15.73 8.78 -6.72
C THR A 611 -15.46 9.53 -8.03
N VAL A 612 -16.51 10.04 -8.66
CA VAL A 612 -16.42 10.96 -9.78
C VAL A 612 -15.86 12.31 -9.31
N ILE A 613 -14.98 12.95 -10.11
CA ILE A 613 -14.45 14.29 -9.81
C ILE A 613 -15.62 15.28 -9.70
N PRO A 614 -15.82 15.99 -8.57
CA PRO A 614 -17.05 16.76 -8.31
C PRO A 614 -17.40 17.85 -9.32
N HIS A 615 -16.42 18.38 -10.05
CA HIS A 615 -16.62 19.44 -11.05
C HIS A 615 -16.59 18.93 -12.50
N THR A 616 -16.53 17.61 -12.73
CA THR A 616 -16.69 17.05 -14.08
C THR A 616 -18.15 17.11 -14.51
N LEU A 617 -18.39 17.17 -15.82
CA LEU A 617 -19.73 17.32 -16.39
C LEU A 617 -20.23 16.04 -17.09
N ASP A 618 -19.36 15.04 -17.18
CA ASP A 618 -19.52 13.78 -17.89
C ASP A 618 -18.80 12.61 -17.17
N LEU A 619 -19.13 11.40 -17.58
CA LEU A 619 -18.50 10.14 -17.17
C LEU A 619 -18.00 9.40 -18.40
N ASP A 620 -16.78 8.89 -18.33
CA ASP A 620 -16.10 8.20 -19.41
C ASP A 620 -15.94 6.72 -19.06
N PHE A 621 -16.69 5.88 -19.78
CA PHE A 621 -16.58 4.43 -19.68
C PHE A 621 -16.15 3.84 -21.01
N SER A 622 -15.58 2.66 -20.97
CA SER A 622 -15.28 1.94 -22.20
C SER A 622 -15.57 0.47 -22.13
N VAL A 623 -15.77 -0.13 -23.28
CA VAL A 623 -15.91 -1.57 -23.42
C VAL A 623 -14.99 -2.03 -24.54
N PHE A 624 -14.28 -3.13 -24.28
CA PHE A 624 -13.46 -3.74 -25.32
C PHE A 624 -14.31 -4.11 -26.53
N LYS A 625 -13.77 -3.90 -27.73
CA LYS A 625 -14.47 -4.14 -29.00
C LYS A 625 -15.11 -5.53 -29.09
N GLU A 626 -14.41 -6.55 -28.60
CA GLU A 626 -14.87 -7.94 -28.56
C GLU A 626 -16.04 -8.19 -27.58
N ASN A 627 -16.24 -7.29 -26.61
CA ASN A 627 -17.29 -7.37 -25.59
C ASN A 627 -18.43 -6.38 -25.82
N TYR A 628 -18.34 -5.51 -26.83
CA TYR A 628 -19.38 -4.54 -27.14
C TYR A 628 -20.64 -5.25 -27.66
N ASN A 629 -21.79 -5.01 -27.01
CA ASN A 629 -23.08 -5.50 -27.48
C ASN A 629 -23.82 -4.39 -28.27
N PRO A 630 -24.00 -4.51 -29.60
CA PRO A 630 -24.71 -3.52 -30.41
C PRO A 630 -26.17 -3.32 -30.02
N GLU A 631 -26.82 -4.35 -29.47
CA GLU A 631 -28.24 -4.29 -29.05
C GLU A 631 -28.47 -3.27 -27.93
N TYR A 632 -27.44 -2.98 -27.13
CA TYR A 632 -27.51 -1.95 -26.09
C TYR A 632 -27.87 -0.58 -26.69
N ALA A 633 -27.23 -0.18 -27.80
CA ALA A 633 -27.51 1.10 -28.43
C ALA A 633 -28.94 1.15 -29.00
N GLU A 634 -29.42 0.04 -29.57
CA GLU A 634 -30.80 -0.07 -30.05
C GLU A 634 -31.82 0.05 -28.92
N LYS A 635 -31.55 -0.61 -27.79
CA LYS A 635 -32.40 -0.56 -26.59
C LYS A 635 -32.49 0.84 -26.01
N VAL A 636 -31.39 1.60 -25.97
CA VAL A 636 -31.40 2.99 -25.51
C VAL A 636 -32.21 3.89 -26.46
N LEU A 637 -32.18 3.63 -27.78
CA LEU A 637 -32.96 4.38 -28.77
C LEU A 637 -34.47 4.09 -28.70
N ARG A 638 -34.89 2.93 -28.19
CA ARG A 638 -36.30 2.58 -28.00
C ARG A 638 -36.87 3.30 -26.77
N ARG A 639 -37.76 4.26 -27.01
CA ARG A 639 -38.49 4.98 -25.95
C ARG A 639 -39.23 3.96 -25.06
N ASN A 640 -38.79 3.88 -23.79
CA ASN A 640 -39.32 3.05 -22.68
C ASN A 640 -38.57 1.75 -22.35
N GLU A 641 -37.52 1.39 -23.07
CA GLU A 641 -36.72 0.19 -22.74
C GLU A 641 -35.45 0.52 -21.92
N SER A 642 -35.14 1.80 -21.71
CA SER A 642 -33.98 2.28 -20.96
C SER A 642 -34.33 3.47 -20.07
N ALA A 643 -33.63 3.59 -18.93
CA ALA A 643 -33.65 4.78 -18.06
C ALA A 643 -32.87 5.97 -18.64
N PHE A 644 -32.17 5.75 -19.76
CA PHE A 644 -31.34 6.74 -20.43
C PHE A 644 -31.93 7.14 -21.79
N ASP A 645 -31.63 8.36 -22.21
CA ASP A 645 -31.82 8.85 -23.57
C ASP A 645 -30.47 8.90 -24.30
N MET A 646 -30.47 8.51 -25.57
CA MET A 646 -29.32 8.70 -26.45
C MET A 646 -29.19 10.17 -26.81
N ARG A 647 -27.99 10.74 -26.64
CA ARG A 647 -27.69 12.13 -27.00
C ARG A 647 -26.89 12.22 -28.29
N ARG A 648 -25.89 11.33 -28.43
CA ARG A 648 -24.98 11.28 -29.57
C ARG A 648 -24.55 9.84 -29.87
N MET A 649 -24.28 9.59 -31.15
CA MET A 649 -23.61 8.39 -31.63
C MET A 649 -22.59 8.81 -32.67
N LEU A 650 -21.32 8.56 -32.38
CA LEU A 650 -20.19 9.04 -33.15
C LEU A 650 -19.38 7.86 -33.70
N GLY A 651 -18.92 8.00 -34.94
CA GLY A 651 -17.92 7.12 -35.53
C GLY A 651 -18.41 5.79 -36.08
N LYS A 652 -17.43 5.00 -36.54
CA LYS A 652 -17.61 3.67 -37.14
C LYS A 652 -17.34 2.59 -36.10
N LEU A 653 -18.14 1.52 -36.09
CA LEU A 653 -17.96 0.40 -35.16
C LEU A 653 -16.61 -0.30 -35.33
N GLU A 654 -16.00 -0.17 -36.50
CA GLU A 654 -14.71 -0.76 -36.84
C GLU A 654 -13.53 -0.09 -36.14
N ASP A 655 -13.60 1.22 -35.87
CA ASP A 655 -12.41 1.94 -35.40
C ASP A 655 -12.63 3.21 -34.57
N SER A 656 -13.86 3.73 -34.47
CA SER A 656 -14.09 5.04 -33.85
C SER A 656 -15.41 5.23 -33.12
N HIS A 657 -16.05 4.15 -32.68
CA HIS A 657 -17.41 4.18 -32.14
C HIS A 657 -17.49 4.67 -30.69
N GLU A 658 -18.43 5.57 -30.45
CA GLU A 658 -18.76 6.17 -29.16
C GLU A 658 -20.27 6.45 -29.10
N ILE A 659 -20.88 6.25 -27.94
CA ILE A 659 -22.24 6.71 -27.66
C ILE A 659 -22.27 7.60 -26.41
N THR A 660 -22.96 8.73 -26.48
CA THR A 660 -23.27 9.56 -25.32
C THR A 660 -24.71 9.31 -24.90
N VAL A 661 -24.94 9.01 -23.63
CA VAL A 661 -26.28 8.89 -23.03
C VAL A 661 -26.45 9.85 -21.86
N VAL A 662 -27.70 10.19 -21.54
CA VAL A 662 -28.07 11.00 -20.36
C VAL A 662 -29.21 10.34 -19.61
N SER A 663 -29.25 10.49 -18.29
CA SER A 663 -30.40 10.04 -17.49
C SER A 663 -31.67 10.79 -17.90
N LYS A 664 -32.79 10.08 -18.07
CA LYS A 664 -34.10 10.69 -18.30
C LYS A 664 -34.58 11.52 -17.12
N GLU A 665 -34.17 11.15 -15.90
CA GLU A 665 -34.58 11.80 -14.66
C GLU A 665 -33.75 13.05 -14.37
N GLU A 666 -32.43 12.92 -14.43
CA GLU A 666 -31.49 13.97 -13.98
C GLU A 666 -30.95 14.82 -15.13
N GLY A 667 -30.97 14.32 -16.37
CA GLY A 667 -30.42 14.97 -17.56
C GLY A 667 -28.89 15.13 -17.59
N ARG A 668 -28.19 15.01 -16.45
CA ARG A 668 -26.73 15.06 -16.29
C ARG A 668 -26.24 14.22 -15.09
N PRO A 669 -24.92 13.89 -15.00
CA PRO A 669 -23.88 14.11 -16.01
C PRO A 669 -24.15 13.28 -17.28
N ALA A 670 -23.55 13.68 -18.40
CA ALA A 670 -23.55 12.85 -19.61
C ALA A 670 -22.66 11.62 -19.37
N ILE A 671 -22.94 10.51 -20.05
CA ILE A 671 -22.12 9.31 -19.96
C ILE A 671 -21.68 8.93 -21.37
N ASP A 672 -20.38 8.99 -21.61
CA ASP A 672 -19.75 8.59 -22.85
C ASP A 672 -19.25 7.14 -22.71
N LEU A 673 -19.81 6.26 -23.54
CA LEU A 673 -19.39 4.87 -23.65
C LEU A 673 -18.58 4.70 -24.94
N PHE A 674 -17.26 4.60 -24.79
CA PHE A 674 -16.33 4.39 -25.88
C PHE A 674 -16.11 2.90 -26.16
N VAL A 675 -15.98 2.55 -27.43
CA VAL A 675 -15.46 1.23 -27.81
C VAL A 675 -13.94 1.30 -27.82
N MET A 676 -13.28 0.40 -27.09
CA MET A 676 -11.82 0.32 -27.02
C MET A 676 -11.29 -0.68 -28.04
N TYR A 677 -10.27 -0.27 -28.80
CA TYR A 677 -9.69 -1.01 -29.92
C TYR A 677 -8.21 -1.33 -29.67
N ASP A 678 -7.74 -2.44 -30.23
CA ASP A 678 -6.32 -2.77 -30.31
C ASP A 678 -5.68 -2.07 -31.52
N TYR A 679 -4.56 -1.38 -31.31
CA TYR A 679 -3.72 -0.89 -32.39
C TYR A 679 -2.60 -1.89 -32.68
N ILE A 680 -2.57 -2.39 -33.92
CA ILE A 680 -1.66 -3.47 -34.35
C ILE A 680 -0.62 -2.92 -35.31
N GLU A 681 0.65 -3.21 -35.03
CA GLU A 681 1.79 -2.94 -35.90
C GLU A 681 2.59 -4.25 -36.03
N ASP A 682 2.93 -4.64 -37.26
CA ASP A 682 3.65 -5.90 -37.57
C ASP A 682 3.04 -7.17 -36.92
N GLY A 683 1.71 -7.23 -36.85
CA GLY A 683 0.98 -8.36 -36.27
C GLY A 683 1.03 -8.44 -34.74
N LYS A 684 1.53 -7.40 -34.06
CA LYS A 684 1.53 -7.30 -32.59
C LYS A 684 0.71 -6.11 -32.14
N VAL A 685 -0.04 -6.27 -31.05
CA VAL A 685 -0.72 -5.14 -30.40
C VAL A 685 0.36 -4.25 -29.76
N VAL A 686 0.40 -2.96 -30.13
CA VAL A 686 1.37 -1.98 -29.61
C VAL A 686 0.78 -1.17 -28.47
N TYR A 687 -0.46 -0.71 -28.65
CA TYR A 687 -1.25 -0.03 -27.64
C TYR A 687 -2.74 -0.29 -27.88
N ARG A 688 -3.57 0.02 -26.89
CA ARG A 688 -5.02 0.13 -27.07
C ARG A 688 -5.41 1.57 -27.21
N TYR A 689 -6.57 1.86 -27.77
CA TYR A 689 -7.06 3.22 -27.81
C TYR A 689 -8.58 3.29 -27.67
N ILE A 690 -9.04 4.41 -27.12
CA ILE A 690 -10.42 4.86 -27.25
C ILE A 690 -10.46 5.99 -28.30
N PRO A 691 -11.53 6.11 -29.08
CA PRO A 691 -11.61 7.09 -30.15
C PRO A 691 -12.13 8.45 -29.67
N GLY A 692 -11.82 9.49 -30.41
CA GLY A 692 -12.51 10.78 -30.36
C GLY A 692 -12.83 11.27 -31.75
N LEU A 693 -13.95 11.95 -31.94
CA LEU A 693 -14.36 12.51 -33.22
C LEU A 693 -14.80 13.96 -33.04
N ASP A 694 -14.09 14.88 -33.68
CA ASP A 694 -14.45 16.29 -33.68
C ASP A 694 -15.59 16.58 -34.66
N SER A 695 -16.28 17.69 -34.42
CA SER A 695 -17.32 18.26 -35.28
C SER A 695 -16.85 18.57 -36.70
N ASP A 696 -15.54 18.77 -36.91
CA ASP A 696 -14.96 18.99 -38.24
C ASP A 696 -14.60 17.68 -38.97
N GLY A 697 -14.80 16.54 -38.31
CA GLY A 697 -14.49 15.18 -38.78
C GLY A 697 -13.11 14.67 -38.42
N THR A 698 -12.28 15.44 -37.71
CA THR A 698 -10.96 14.99 -37.26
C THR A 698 -11.11 13.86 -36.24
N LYS A 699 -10.39 12.76 -36.49
CA LYS A 699 -10.36 11.58 -35.62
C LYS A 699 -9.15 11.64 -34.70
N TYR A 700 -9.37 11.33 -33.44
CA TYR A 700 -8.34 11.19 -32.42
C TYR A 700 -8.32 9.77 -31.87
N ARG A 701 -7.16 9.36 -31.39
CA ARG A 701 -6.95 8.16 -30.58
C ARG A 701 -6.35 8.59 -29.25
N TYR A 702 -7.04 8.29 -28.15
CA TYR A 702 -6.47 8.39 -26.81
C TYR A 702 -5.81 7.06 -26.49
N THR A 703 -4.48 7.08 -26.45
CA THR A 703 -3.69 5.86 -26.30
C THR A 703 -3.73 5.34 -24.86
N HIS A 704 -3.87 4.03 -24.74
CA HIS A 704 -3.91 3.24 -23.52
C HIS A 704 -2.77 2.23 -23.50
N LEU A 705 -2.02 2.22 -22.40
CA LEU A 705 -0.86 1.35 -22.24
C LEU A 705 -1.28 -0.13 -22.18
N LEU A 706 -0.48 -1.00 -22.80
CA LEU A 706 -0.59 -2.46 -22.64
C LEU A 706 0.11 -2.90 -21.35
N LEU A 707 -0.47 -2.57 -20.20
CA LEU A 707 0.00 -3.09 -18.92
C LEU A 707 -0.83 -4.32 -18.56
N ASP A 708 -0.24 -5.50 -18.71
CA ASP A 708 -0.82 -6.74 -18.21
C ASP A 708 -0.46 -6.96 -16.73
N PRO A 709 -1.41 -7.43 -15.89
CA PRO A 709 -2.83 -7.68 -16.19
C PRO A 709 -3.73 -6.44 -15.98
N SER A 710 -4.95 -6.48 -16.53
CA SER A 710 -6.06 -5.63 -16.03
C SER A 710 -6.55 -6.16 -14.68
N CYS A 711 -7.05 -5.26 -13.83
CA CYS A 711 -7.57 -5.55 -12.49
C CYS A 711 -9.05 -5.14 -12.37
N ALA A 712 -9.68 -5.64 -11.31
CA ALA A 712 -11.04 -5.28 -10.94
C ALA A 712 -11.02 -4.07 -9.99
N ALA A 713 -11.93 -3.14 -10.24
CA ALA A 713 -12.20 -1.97 -9.42
C ALA A 713 -13.67 -1.96 -9.02
N GLU A 714 -13.97 -1.28 -7.93
CA GLU A 714 -15.34 -0.97 -7.52
C GLU A 714 -15.51 0.55 -7.41
N MET A 715 -16.63 1.03 -7.92
CA MET A 715 -17.06 2.42 -7.79
C MET A 715 -18.59 2.46 -7.59
N HIS A 716 -19.04 2.92 -6.43
CA HIS A 716 -20.48 3.00 -6.09
C HIS A 716 -21.23 1.67 -6.27
N GLY A 717 -20.70 0.57 -5.73
CA GLY A 717 -21.34 -0.75 -5.70
C GLY A 717 -21.21 -1.57 -6.99
N HIS A 718 -20.60 -1.01 -8.03
CA HIS A 718 -20.48 -1.61 -9.35
C HIS A 718 -19.06 -2.05 -9.69
N LEU A 719 -18.94 -3.17 -10.40
CA LEU A 719 -17.67 -3.69 -10.90
C LEU A 719 -17.23 -2.97 -12.18
N PHE A 720 -15.97 -2.54 -12.18
CA PHE A 720 -15.29 -1.97 -13.33
C PHE A 720 -13.95 -2.64 -13.59
N TRP A 721 -13.47 -2.55 -14.83
CA TRP A 721 -12.11 -2.93 -15.20
C TRP A 721 -11.17 -1.72 -15.22
N ILE A 722 -9.92 -1.93 -14.83
CA ILE A 722 -8.84 -0.93 -14.87
C ILE A 722 -7.50 -1.60 -15.19
N LEU A 723 -6.44 -0.82 -15.35
CA LEU A 723 -5.07 -1.34 -15.29
C LEU A 723 -4.72 -1.66 -13.83
N CYS A 724 -4.01 -2.77 -13.57
CA CYS A 724 -3.57 -3.08 -12.21
C CYS A 724 -2.62 -2.03 -11.62
N ASN A 725 -1.95 -1.24 -12.46
CA ASN A 725 -1.18 -0.06 -12.06
C ASN A 725 -1.77 1.19 -12.73
N PRO A 726 -2.88 1.74 -12.21
CA PRO A 726 -3.57 2.87 -12.82
C PRO A 726 -2.71 4.14 -12.87
N ILE A 727 -1.70 4.28 -11.98
CA ILE A 727 -0.78 5.42 -11.97
C ILE A 727 -0.08 5.60 -13.31
N GLU A 728 0.37 4.53 -13.94
CA GLU A 728 1.16 4.64 -15.18
C GLU A 728 0.30 5.13 -16.35
N GLN A 729 -0.97 4.71 -16.38
CA GLN A 729 -1.92 5.26 -17.35
C GLN A 729 -2.25 6.72 -17.07
N LEU A 730 -2.46 7.09 -15.80
CA LEU A 730 -2.72 8.49 -15.44
C LEU A 730 -1.52 9.39 -15.73
N LYS A 731 -0.28 8.90 -15.55
CA LYS A 731 0.93 9.60 -15.98
C LYS A 731 1.04 9.70 -17.49
N HIS A 732 0.66 8.65 -18.21
CA HIS A 732 0.63 8.64 -19.68
C HIS A 732 -0.37 9.67 -20.23
N GLU A 733 -1.51 9.81 -19.57
CA GLU A 733 -2.60 10.69 -19.97
C GLU A 733 -2.44 12.15 -19.49
N TYR A 734 -2.14 12.36 -18.22
CA TYR A 734 -2.08 13.70 -17.59
C TYR A 734 -0.64 14.17 -17.30
N GLY A 735 0.34 13.28 -17.36
CA GLY A 735 1.75 13.57 -17.03
C GLY A 735 2.13 13.29 -15.56
N PRO A 736 3.36 13.63 -15.17
CA PRO A 736 3.88 13.29 -13.83
C PRO A 736 3.12 13.95 -12.68
N LEU A 737 2.41 15.05 -12.96
CA LEU A 737 1.61 15.81 -11.99
C LEU A 737 0.11 15.48 -12.07
N TRP A 738 -0.28 14.28 -12.54
CA TRP A 738 -1.68 13.83 -12.68
C TRP A 738 -2.55 14.00 -11.42
N TYR A 739 -1.92 14.05 -10.24
CA TYR A 739 -2.59 14.24 -8.96
C TYR A 739 -3.01 15.70 -8.69
N ARG A 740 -2.49 16.67 -9.45
CA ARG A 740 -2.93 18.07 -9.36
C ARG A 740 -4.29 18.20 -10.01
N ASP A 741 -5.11 19.08 -9.44
CA ASP A 741 -6.41 19.35 -10.02
C ASP A 741 -6.28 20.16 -11.32
N HIS A 742 -7.10 19.80 -12.29
CA HIS A 742 -7.19 20.47 -13.59
C HIS A 742 -8.62 20.99 -13.72
N PRO A 743 -8.85 22.30 -13.59
CA PRO A 743 -10.21 22.82 -13.67
C PRO A 743 -10.84 22.46 -15.01
N THR A 744 -12.01 21.81 -14.98
CA THR A 744 -12.72 21.34 -16.18
C THR A 744 -12.94 22.46 -17.20
N SER A 745 -13.07 23.72 -16.74
CA SER A 745 -13.21 24.90 -17.62
C SER A 745 -12.01 25.17 -18.53
N TYR A 746 -10.83 24.68 -18.18
CA TYR A 746 -9.58 24.86 -18.94
C TYR A 746 -9.10 23.56 -19.60
N PHE A 747 -9.82 22.45 -19.43
CA PHE A 747 -9.45 21.16 -19.99
C PHE A 747 -10.14 20.97 -21.35
N ALA A 748 -9.34 21.01 -22.41
CA ALA A 748 -9.81 20.74 -23.76
C ALA A 748 -9.52 19.29 -24.13
N TRP A 749 -10.60 18.51 -24.32
CA TRP A 749 -10.56 17.06 -24.55
C TRP A 749 -9.64 16.65 -25.72
N ASN A 750 -9.55 17.46 -26.78
CA ASN A 750 -8.82 17.11 -28.01
C ASN A 750 -7.31 17.44 -28.00
N HIS A 751 -6.79 18.11 -26.98
CA HIS A 751 -5.34 18.44 -26.93
C HIS A 751 -4.73 18.57 -25.52
N SER A 752 -5.52 18.59 -24.45
CA SER A 752 -4.98 18.70 -23.08
C SER A 752 -4.34 17.40 -22.60
N GLY A 753 -4.85 16.25 -23.06
CA GLY A 753 -4.29 14.94 -22.79
C GLY A 753 -2.96 14.72 -23.52
N LYS A 754 -1.98 14.13 -22.84
CA LYS A 754 -0.65 13.82 -23.38
C LYS A 754 -0.62 12.54 -24.21
N ASN A 755 -1.69 11.75 -24.16
CA ASN A 755 -1.85 10.47 -24.82
C ASN A 755 -2.63 10.56 -26.15
N ILE A 756 -2.84 11.76 -26.69
CA ILE A 756 -3.69 12.01 -27.87
C ILE A 756 -2.86 11.89 -29.16
N VAL A 757 -3.39 11.13 -30.13
CA VAL A 757 -2.82 10.99 -31.48
C VAL A 757 -3.89 11.30 -32.52
N VAL A 758 -3.59 12.15 -33.50
CA VAL A 758 -4.47 12.39 -34.66
C VAL A 758 -4.43 11.17 -35.58
N ALA A 759 -5.60 10.63 -35.91
CA ALA A 759 -5.74 9.33 -36.57
C ALA A 759 -6.44 9.37 -37.93
N GLY A 760 -6.73 10.57 -38.45
CA GLY A 760 -7.34 10.79 -39.75
C GLY A 760 -8.48 11.80 -39.69
N LYS A 761 -9.25 11.87 -40.77
CA LYS A 761 -10.38 12.79 -40.89
C LYS A 761 -11.48 12.15 -41.75
N PHE A 762 -12.73 12.24 -41.30
CA PHE A 762 -13.88 11.80 -42.10
C PHE A 762 -14.19 12.79 -43.22
N THR A 763 -14.73 12.25 -44.32
CA THR A 763 -15.33 13.06 -45.38
C THR A 763 -16.67 13.64 -44.94
N GLU A 764 -17.20 14.62 -45.67
CA GLU A 764 -18.52 15.19 -45.39
C GLU A 764 -19.64 14.13 -45.43
N GLU A 765 -19.61 13.23 -46.42
CA GLU A 765 -20.56 12.11 -46.51
C GLU A 765 -20.47 11.15 -45.31
N GLU A 766 -19.27 10.90 -44.81
CA GLU A 766 -19.07 10.08 -43.62
C GLU A 766 -19.57 10.79 -42.35
N MET A 767 -19.40 12.11 -42.27
CA MET A 767 -19.93 12.92 -41.16
C MET A 767 -21.45 12.86 -41.12
N GLU A 768 -22.14 12.99 -42.25
CA GLU A 768 -23.60 12.85 -42.30
C GLU A 768 -24.08 11.47 -41.80
N LYS A 769 -23.29 10.42 -42.06
CA LYS A 769 -23.67 9.05 -41.69
C LYS A 769 -23.34 8.69 -40.25
N TYR A 770 -22.18 9.12 -39.75
CA TYR A 770 -21.56 8.63 -38.51
C TYR A 770 -21.40 9.68 -37.42
N TYR A 771 -21.82 10.94 -37.64
CA TYR A 771 -21.85 11.98 -36.60
C TYR A 771 -23.31 12.32 -36.25
N ARG A 772 -23.96 11.48 -35.44
CA ARG A 772 -25.40 11.58 -35.19
C ARG A 772 -25.73 12.19 -33.84
N HIS A 773 -26.68 13.12 -33.85
CA HIS A 773 -27.34 13.69 -32.67
C HIS A 773 -28.80 13.26 -32.63
N PHE A 774 -29.35 13.04 -31.44
CA PHE A 774 -30.71 12.53 -31.22
C PHE A 774 -31.57 13.48 -30.39
#